data_AF-A0A8H5WG55-F1
#
_entry.id   AF-A0A8H5WG55-F1
#
_cell.length_a   1.000
_cell.length_b   1.000
_cell.length_c   1.000
_cell.angle_alpha   90.00
_cell.angle_beta   90.00
_cell.angle_gamma   90.00
#
_symmetry.space_group_name_H-M   'P 1'
#
loop_
_entity.id
_entity.type
_entity.pdbx_description
1 polymer ?
#
loop_
_entity_poly.entity_id
_entity_poly.type
_entity_poly.pdbx_seq_one_letter_code
_entity_poly.pdbx_strand_id
1 'polypeptide(L)'
;MEQNSKSKSLQGLVDIMNKNNGRSKDGGDISLSIDSPTTHDRGSCNDQHGVSTQHLTKDNKLEATDNKLVTDDPFHNERRRILFDAINKLQFLGSHDYLEIPQASLVGEQSAGKSSLLKSLTNIPFPVKSGIGTHFPIRIISRRTPLGTSEHFRIYVNKAPCDVEGLKRADSAADKYTLEGDTLTMSMFAEALQDLSENYIKIDKGTGQLKKNFVPDIVTVELSGPNRSLFNILDLPGLVNSSVNINESELGGTHRLAIQYISKRENTVICTLPATAELSTQKVFDRCKRYVPDKRQLIGVFTKCDLVTSPNALKTVVSSTQSRSENSESAFENGMFVVCNEDDSESGISGSQIEQRVFDREPWAQIPAERRGTSKLKDHLGEILTSQIEKAFPQIEQEIQTQLSKKRARLSEMGDVRTHFSQNQAYLNRFVREYSIKAEQALGRPGFLESPDMDLRQKLGDLNTQFGDAMRWIGGVWTFGDGGIDPGNSCLRYKAVIDNNEIDGKEKNEAAHQALYEITHWSDEFKPQLDNMKAFEKYKGLESSEDFGNTIKRYLRRFGASQLPGVINSDIYPVIYRLQVSKWGCIAQEHLERVRDALKLSYEEILNSTCPKTGSTSILHDELRARLHWMFEDTFSKARRDLESYCKRETERVFLQIDDPRFSRKLNEWRSL
;
A
#
# COMPACT_ATOMS: atom_id res chain seq x y z
N MET A 1 17.73 -29.40 -19.97
CA MET A 1 16.54 -30.01 -20.60
C MET A 1 15.20 -29.51 -20.04
N GLU A 2 15.15 -28.50 -19.15
CA GLU A 2 13.89 -27.97 -18.60
C GLU A 2 13.36 -26.67 -19.23
N GLN A 3 14.11 -26.02 -20.12
CA GLN A 3 13.63 -24.79 -20.81
C GLN A 3 12.87 -25.05 -22.11
N ASN A 4 12.95 -26.25 -22.70
CA ASN A 4 12.24 -26.60 -23.95
C ASN A 4 10.80 -27.12 -23.75
N SER A 5 10.37 -27.35 -22.51
CA SER A 5 9.01 -27.83 -22.21
C SER A 5 7.98 -26.70 -22.10
N LYS A 6 8.41 -25.48 -21.72
CA LYS A 6 7.52 -24.33 -21.52
C LYS A 6 7.14 -23.59 -22.81
N SER A 7 7.92 -23.67 -23.90
CA SER A 7 7.58 -23.00 -25.16
C SER A 7 6.51 -23.76 -25.99
N LYS A 8 6.41 -25.09 -25.84
CA LYS A 8 5.39 -25.89 -26.54
C LYS A 8 3.98 -25.76 -25.94
N SER A 9 3.86 -25.35 -24.67
CA SER A 9 2.56 -25.17 -24.02
C SER A 9 1.90 -23.82 -24.34
N LEU A 10 2.67 -22.79 -24.71
CA LEU A 10 2.16 -21.47 -25.07
C LEU A 10 1.70 -21.40 -26.54
N GLN A 11 2.34 -22.15 -27.45
CA GLN A 11 1.92 -22.19 -28.86
C GLN A 11 0.56 -22.88 -29.05
N GLY A 12 0.23 -23.88 -28.21
CA GLY A 12 -1.07 -24.57 -28.26
C GLY A 12 -2.27 -23.73 -27.79
N LEU A 13 -2.04 -22.69 -26.98
CA LEU A 13 -3.10 -21.78 -26.51
C LEU A 13 -3.43 -20.67 -27.53
N VAL A 14 -2.46 -20.28 -28.36
CA VAL A 14 -2.65 -19.29 -29.44
C VAL A 14 -3.43 -19.90 -30.61
N ASP A 15 -3.25 -21.18 -30.90
CA ASP A 15 -3.99 -21.89 -31.96
C ASP A 15 -5.45 -22.21 -31.60
N ILE A 16 -5.78 -22.27 -30.31
CA ILE A 16 -7.17 -22.46 -29.83
C ILE A 16 -7.94 -21.13 -29.85
N MET A 17 -7.29 -20.00 -29.54
CA MET A 17 -7.93 -18.67 -29.65
C MET A 17 -8.18 -18.25 -31.10
N ASN A 18 -7.31 -18.62 -32.04
CA ASN A 18 -7.50 -18.30 -33.46
C ASN A 18 -8.56 -19.16 -34.19
N LYS A 19 -9.01 -20.28 -33.60
CA LYS A 19 -10.09 -21.12 -34.16
C LYS A 19 -11.50 -20.63 -33.84
N ASN A 20 -11.69 -19.75 -32.84
CA ASN A 20 -13.01 -19.30 -32.42
C ASN A 20 -13.47 -17.95 -33.01
N ASN A 21 -12.64 -17.28 -33.83
CA ASN A 21 -12.96 -15.97 -34.40
C ASN A 21 -13.36 -16.00 -35.90
N GLY A 22 -13.69 -17.17 -36.43
CA GLY A 22 -14.04 -17.33 -37.85
C GLY A 22 -15.43 -17.90 -38.08
N ARG A 23 -16.51 -17.20 -37.68
CA ARG A 23 -17.88 -17.46 -38.18
C ARG A 23 -18.86 -16.32 -37.84
N SER A 24 -19.02 -15.39 -38.78
CA SER A 24 -20.32 -14.93 -39.31
C SER A 24 -20.12 -13.62 -40.09
N LYS A 25 -20.01 -13.75 -41.41
CA LYS A 25 -20.39 -12.72 -42.37
C LYS A 25 -21.67 -13.22 -43.03
N ASP A 26 -22.68 -12.36 -43.04
CA ASP A 26 -23.78 -12.18 -44.00
C ASP A 26 -24.77 -11.26 -43.26
N GLY A 27 -25.05 -10.00 -43.63
CA GLY A 27 -25.12 -9.40 -44.96
C GLY A 27 -26.59 -9.31 -45.38
N GLY A 28 -27.28 -8.21 -45.02
CA GLY A 28 -28.71 -8.03 -45.30
C GLY A 28 -29.27 -6.67 -44.88
N ASP A 29 -28.87 -5.64 -45.61
CA ASP A 29 -29.52 -4.38 -46.01
C ASP A 29 -30.78 -3.78 -45.32
N ILE A 30 -30.62 -2.47 -45.02
CA ILE A 30 -31.50 -1.31 -45.34
C ILE A 30 -32.84 -1.14 -44.58
N SER A 31 -32.92 -0.14 -43.70
CA SER A 31 -33.52 1.20 -43.98
C SER A 31 -33.72 2.04 -42.72
N LEU A 32 -33.46 3.34 -42.88
CA LEU A 32 -33.69 4.44 -41.94
C LEU A 32 -35.19 4.75 -41.80
N SER A 33 -35.64 5.09 -40.59
CA SER A 33 -36.58 6.21 -40.39
C SER A 33 -36.69 6.61 -38.92
N ILE A 34 -36.66 7.93 -38.75
CA ILE A 34 -36.82 8.75 -37.55
C ILE A 34 -38.29 8.66 -37.08
N ASP A 35 -38.54 8.63 -35.76
CA ASP A 35 -39.53 9.48 -35.06
C ASP A 35 -39.76 9.03 -33.61
N SER A 36 -39.75 10.00 -32.69
CA SER A 36 -40.51 9.97 -31.41
C SER A 36 -41.87 10.67 -31.68
N PRO A 37 -42.92 10.70 -30.80
CA PRO A 37 -43.00 10.35 -29.37
C PRO A 37 -44.37 9.71 -28.94
N THR A 38 -44.69 9.76 -27.63
CA THR A 38 -46.02 9.79 -26.96
C THR A 38 -46.76 8.51 -26.48
N THR A 39 -46.85 8.42 -25.14
CA THR A 39 -48.02 8.23 -24.24
C THR A 39 -49.37 7.67 -24.73
N HIS A 40 -49.85 6.61 -24.05
CA HIS A 40 -51.20 6.28 -23.53
C HIS A 40 -51.41 4.75 -23.58
N ASP A 41 -51.54 4.05 -22.45
CA ASP A 41 -52.75 3.79 -21.65
C ASP A 41 -53.61 2.60 -22.16
N ARG A 42 -53.86 1.65 -21.24
CA ARG A 42 -54.87 0.56 -21.21
C ARG A 42 -54.78 -0.61 -22.19
N GLY A 43 -54.82 -1.82 -21.63
CA GLY A 43 -55.20 -3.03 -22.36
C GLY A 43 -54.90 -4.34 -21.63
N SER A 44 -55.79 -4.72 -20.71
CA SER A 44 -55.83 -6.03 -20.04
C SER A 44 -56.03 -7.19 -21.01
N CYS A 45 -55.30 -8.29 -20.86
CA CYS A 45 -55.87 -9.64 -21.00
C CYS A 45 -55.03 -10.70 -20.28
N ASN A 46 -55.75 -11.56 -19.56
CA ASN A 46 -55.30 -12.71 -18.79
C ASN A 46 -54.56 -13.74 -19.64
N ASP A 47 -53.60 -14.45 -19.02
CA ASP A 47 -53.71 -15.90 -18.95
C ASP A 47 -53.15 -16.43 -17.63
N GLN A 48 -53.95 -17.31 -17.03
CA GLN A 48 -53.78 -17.92 -15.72
C GLN A 48 -52.96 -19.19 -15.84
N HIS A 49 -52.05 -19.44 -14.91
CA HIS A 49 -51.91 -20.74 -14.25
C HIS A 49 -51.37 -20.50 -12.83
N GLY A 50 -52.26 -20.68 -11.86
CA GLY A 50 -51.95 -20.64 -10.43
C GLY A 50 -51.82 -22.04 -9.83
N VAL A 51 -51.12 -22.12 -8.71
CA VAL A 51 -51.34 -23.08 -7.61
C VAL A 51 -50.89 -22.34 -6.32
N SER A 52 -51.82 -21.67 -5.64
CA SER A 52 -52.52 -22.11 -4.41
C SER A 52 -51.75 -21.86 -3.11
N THR A 53 -52.06 -20.74 -2.45
CA THR A 53 -51.82 -20.50 -1.02
C THR A 53 -53.20 -20.36 -0.36
N GLN A 54 -53.49 -21.22 0.62
CA GLN A 54 -54.79 -21.26 1.30
C GLN A 54 -54.90 -20.16 2.34
N HIS A 55 -55.93 -19.32 2.18
CA HIS A 55 -56.49 -18.45 3.19
C HIS A 55 -57.37 -19.25 4.17
N LEU A 56 -57.24 -18.96 5.45
CA LEU A 56 -58.30 -19.17 6.45
C LEU A 56 -58.67 -17.79 7.03
N THR A 57 -59.82 -17.29 6.62
CA THR A 57 -60.52 -16.13 7.19
C THR A 57 -61.23 -16.52 8.48
N LYS A 58 -61.14 -15.69 9.53
CA LYS A 58 -62.20 -15.55 10.53
C LYS A 58 -62.23 -14.12 11.06
N ASP A 59 -63.34 -13.45 10.77
CA ASP A 59 -63.82 -12.28 11.48
C ASP A 59 -64.09 -12.64 12.95
N ASN A 60 -63.60 -11.80 13.87
CA ASN A 60 -64.20 -11.61 15.18
C ASN A 60 -63.85 -10.21 15.70
N LYS A 61 -64.86 -9.34 15.72
CA LYS A 61 -64.90 -8.14 16.56
C LYS A 61 -64.91 -8.58 18.02
N LEU A 62 -63.91 -8.18 18.80
CA LEU A 62 -63.98 -8.13 20.27
C LEU A 62 -63.05 -7.02 20.78
N GLU A 63 -63.71 -5.97 21.24
CA GLU A 63 -63.41 -5.09 22.36
C GLU A 63 -61.99 -4.53 22.54
N ALA A 64 -61.90 -3.22 22.24
CA ALA A 64 -60.89 -2.31 22.75
C ALA A 64 -60.79 -2.43 24.28
N THR A 65 -59.65 -2.93 24.75
CA THR A 65 -59.24 -2.84 26.15
C THR A 65 -57.92 -2.09 26.19
N ASP A 66 -58.02 -0.84 26.66
CA ASP A 66 -56.95 0.06 27.12
C ASP A 66 -55.56 -0.09 26.49
N ASN A 67 -55.35 0.68 25.42
CA ASN A 67 -54.04 1.24 25.06
C ASN A 67 -53.54 2.13 26.21
N LYS A 68 -53.00 1.53 27.27
CA LYS A 68 -52.05 2.23 28.14
C LYS A 68 -50.72 2.31 27.40
N LEU A 69 -50.59 3.35 26.59
CA LEU A 69 -49.28 3.91 26.23
C LEU A 69 -48.54 4.17 27.55
N VAL A 70 -47.57 3.33 27.88
CA VAL A 70 -46.62 3.60 28.97
C VAL A 70 -45.71 4.73 28.47
N THR A 71 -46.13 5.95 28.74
CA THR A 71 -45.42 7.20 28.44
C THR A 71 -44.39 7.50 29.52
N ASP A 72 -43.35 6.67 29.63
CA ASP A 72 -42.10 7.08 30.27
C ASP A 72 -40.95 6.41 29.53
N ASP A 73 -40.43 7.11 28.53
CA ASP A 73 -39.11 6.84 27.97
C ASP A 73 -38.08 7.57 28.86
N PRO A 74 -37.36 6.88 29.76
CA PRO A 74 -36.43 7.52 30.71
C PRO A 74 -35.21 8.16 30.03
N PHE A 75 -35.08 8.01 28.70
CA PHE A 75 -34.04 8.64 27.89
C PHE A 75 -34.55 9.83 27.05
N HIS A 76 -35.80 10.26 27.24
CA HIS A 76 -36.45 11.28 26.40
C HIS A 76 -35.89 12.69 26.65
N ASN A 77 -34.71 12.95 26.11
CA ASN A 77 -34.13 14.26 25.96
C ASN A 77 -33.71 14.40 24.50
N GLU A 78 -34.23 15.44 23.83
CA GLU A 78 -33.99 15.72 22.41
C GLU A 78 -32.49 15.76 22.06
N ARG A 79 -31.68 16.27 22.98
CA ARG A 79 -30.22 16.28 22.86
C ARG A 79 -29.63 14.87 22.82
N ARG A 80 -30.07 13.98 23.73
CA ARG A 80 -29.63 12.57 23.75
C ARG A 80 -30.02 11.89 22.44
N ARG A 81 -31.24 12.15 21.96
CA ARG A 81 -31.77 11.59 20.72
C ARG A 81 -30.86 11.90 19.53
N ILE A 82 -30.53 13.17 19.32
CA ILE A 82 -29.68 13.62 18.20
C ILE A 82 -28.31 12.90 18.24
N LEU A 83 -27.71 12.79 19.42
CA LEU A 83 -26.38 12.20 19.59
C LEU A 83 -26.37 10.69 19.35
N PHE A 84 -27.33 9.96 19.93
CA PHE A 84 -27.47 8.52 19.69
C PHE A 84 -27.80 8.23 18.20
N ASP A 85 -28.66 9.02 17.57
CA ASP A 85 -28.97 8.88 16.13
C ASP A 85 -27.73 9.11 15.26
N ALA A 86 -26.89 10.09 15.60
CA ALA A 86 -25.65 10.36 14.88
C ALA A 86 -24.63 9.20 15.04
N ILE A 87 -24.45 8.67 16.26
CA ILE A 87 -23.60 7.50 16.49
C ILE A 87 -24.11 6.28 15.73
N ASN A 88 -25.43 6.04 15.74
CA ASN A 88 -26.05 4.93 15.00
C ASN A 88 -25.80 5.04 13.49
N LYS A 89 -25.93 6.23 12.92
CA LYS A 89 -25.64 6.49 11.50
C LYS A 89 -24.16 6.21 11.17
N LEU A 90 -23.23 6.62 12.03
CA LEU A 90 -21.82 6.30 11.86
C LEU A 90 -21.59 4.79 11.85
N GLN A 91 -22.13 4.08 12.85
CA GLN A 91 -21.98 2.62 12.95
C GLN A 91 -22.56 1.87 11.74
N PHE A 92 -23.69 2.33 11.20
CA PHE A 92 -24.31 1.78 9.99
C PHE A 92 -23.40 1.90 8.76
N LEU A 93 -22.60 2.96 8.67
CA LEU A 93 -21.62 3.16 7.58
C LEU A 93 -20.37 2.26 7.73
N GLY A 94 -20.36 1.31 8.66
CA GLY A 94 -19.22 0.43 8.89
C GLY A 94 -18.09 1.08 9.69
N SER A 95 -18.38 2.15 10.42
CA SER A 95 -17.34 2.89 11.16
C SER A 95 -16.74 2.13 12.34
N HIS A 96 -17.34 1.02 12.77
CA HIS A 96 -16.88 0.20 13.89
C HIS A 96 -15.49 -0.40 13.70
N ASP A 97 -15.05 -0.54 12.44
CA ASP A 97 -13.72 -1.05 12.09
C ASP A 97 -12.64 0.05 12.10
N TYR A 98 -13.04 1.32 12.10
CA TYR A 98 -12.12 2.44 11.85
C TYR A 98 -12.18 3.55 12.90
N LEU A 99 -13.24 3.60 13.72
CA LEU A 99 -13.50 4.67 14.70
C LEU A 99 -13.82 4.09 16.07
N GLU A 100 -13.30 4.72 17.10
CA GLU A 100 -13.56 4.36 18.50
C GLU A 100 -14.84 5.06 18.98
N ILE A 101 -15.96 4.33 18.93
CA ILE A 101 -17.28 4.86 19.28
C ILE A 101 -17.66 4.51 20.73
N PRO A 102 -18.11 5.48 21.53
CA PRO A 102 -18.60 5.19 22.88
C PRO A 102 -19.78 4.21 22.90
N GLN A 103 -19.69 3.18 23.73
CA GLN A 103 -20.72 2.15 23.93
C GLN A 103 -20.78 1.71 25.41
N ALA A 104 -21.90 1.13 25.83
CA ALA A 104 -22.01 0.51 27.15
C ALA A 104 -21.63 -0.98 27.07
N SER A 105 -20.79 -1.47 27.97
CA SER A 105 -20.41 -2.89 28.07
C SER A 105 -20.81 -3.46 29.43
N LEU A 106 -21.61 -4.52 29.42
CA LEU A 106 -22.06 -5.23 30.62
C LEU A 106 -21.10 -6.38 30.93
N VAL A 107 -20.54 -6.40 32.15
CA VAL A 107 -19.61 -7.42 32.62
C VAL A 107 -20.02 -7.91 34.01
N GLY A 108 -19.76 -9.18 34.31
CA GLY A 108 -20.21 -9.81 35.55
C GLY A 108 -19.88 -11.29 35.54
N GLU A 109 -19.79 -11.91 36.71
CA GLU A 109 -19.60 -13.36 36.80
C GLU A 109 -20.77 -14.13 36.16
N GLN A 110 -20.56 -15.41 35.88
CA GLN A 110 -21.65 -16.28 35.43
C GLN A 110 -22.77 -16.27 36.47
N SER A 111 -24.02 -16.14 36.01
CA SER A 111 -25.21 -16.08 36.87
C SER A 111 -25.29 -14.87 37.83
N ALA A 112 -24.49 -13.83 37.62
CA ALA A 112 -24.58 -12.56 38.36
C ALA A 112 -25.86 -11.73 38.08
N GLY A 113 -26.78 -12.22 37.24
CA GLY A 113 -28.02 -11.48 36.89
C GLY A 113 -27.85 -10.46 35.75
N LYS A 114 -26.81 -10.59 34.92
CA LYS A 114 -26.58 -9.73 33.74
C LYS A 114 -27.77 -9.72 32.78
N SER A 115 -28.23 -10.89 32.35
CA SER A 115 -29.34 -11.03 31.40
C SER A 115 -30.66 -10.50 31.97
N SER A 116 -30.91 -10.71 33.27
CA SER A 116 -32.08 -10.14 33.97
C SER A 116 -31.99 -8.61 34.05
N LEU A 117 -30.81 -8.05 34.36
CA LEU A 117 -30.58 -6.61 34.32
C LEU A 117 -30.78 -6.04 32.91
N LEU A 118 -30.27 -6.74 31.90
CA LEU A 118 -30.40 -6.34 30.50
C LEU A 118 -31.86 -6.37 30.05
N LYS A 119 -32.64 -7.38 30.45
CA LYS A 119 -34.11 -7.45 30.24
C LYS A 119 -34.79 -6.22 30.84
N SER A 120 -34.49 -5.87 32.09
CA SER A 120 -35.06 -4.68 32.75
C SER A 120 -34.60 -3.36 32.13
N LEU A 121 -33.36 -3.28 31.63
CA LEU A 121 -32.83 -2.10 30.96
C LEU A 121 -33.44 -1.88 29.57
N THR A 122 -33.59 -2.96 28.80
CA THR A 122 -33.87 -2.90 27.36
C THR A 122 -35.31 -3.26 27.00
N ASN A 123 -36.08 -3.82 27.94
CA ASN A 123 -37.37 -4.48 27.71
C ASN A 123 -37.32 -5.60 26.67
N ILE A 124 -36.13 -6.13 26.37
CA ILE A 124 -35.94 -7.25 25.44
C ILE A 124 -35.97 -8.54 26.25
N PRO A 125 -36.74 -9.54 25.81
CA PRO A 125 -36.90 -10.77 26.55
C PRO A 125 -35.68 -11.69 26.35
N PHE A 126 -34.61 -11.48 27.11
CA PHE A 126 -33.46 -12.38 27.12
C PHE A 126 -33.87 -13.77 27.67
N PRO A 127 -33.47 -14.88 27.02
CA PRO A 127 -33.74 -16.21 27.56
C PRO A 127 -32.93 -16.44 28.85
N VAL A 128 -33.60 -16.49 29.99
CA VAL A 128 -33.00 -16.69 31.33
C VAL A 128 -32.91 -18.18 31.71
N LYS A 129 -33.37 -19.10 30.84
CA LYS A 129 -33.44 -20.54 31.16
C LYS A 129 -32.08 -21.09 31.61
N SER A 130 -32.10 -21.77 32.76
CA SER A 130 -30.98 -22.43 33.41
C SER A 130 -30.26 -23.40 32.45
N GLY A 131 -29.16 -22.95 31.85
CA GLY A 131 -28.32 -23.76 30.94
C GLY A 131 -27.94 -23.06 29.62
N ILE A 132 -28.58 -21.94 29.27
CA ILE A 132 -28.23 -21.10 28.12
C ILE A 132 -27.48 -19.87 28.64
N GLY A 133 -26.20 -20.04 28.99
CA GLY A 133 -25.35 -18.89 29.32
C GLY A 133 -25.05 -18.06 28.07
N THR A 134 -24.74 -16.77 28.24
CA THR A 134 -24.18 -15.94 27.15
C THR A 134 -22.81 -16.51 26.74
N HIS A 135 -22.76 -17.30 25.66
CA HIS A 135 -21.55 -17.95 25.14
C HIS A 135 -20.78 -17.10 24.12
N PHE A 136 -21.37 -16.00 23.69
CA PHE A 136 -20.82 -15.03 22.74
C PHE A 136 -21.30 -13.63 23.10
N PRO A 137 -20.53 -12.57 22.82
CA PRO A 137 -21.01 -11.20 23.03
C PRO A 137 -22.31 -10.93 22.27
N ILE A 138 -23.29 -10.31 22.94
CA ILE A 138 -24.55 -9.89 22.33
C ILE A 138 -24.60 -8.37 22.35
N ARG A 139 -24.60 -7.75 21.16
CA ARG A 139 -24.80 -6.31 21.03
C ARG A 139 -26.27 -6.04 20.79
N ILE A 140 -26.86 -5.19 21.61
CA ILE A 140 -28.22 -4.71 21.45
C ILE A 140 -28.17 -3.26 21.02
N ILE A 141 -28.83 -2.97 19.90
CA ILE A 141 -29.00 -1.64 19.37
C ILE A 141 -30.49 -1.36 19.30
N SER A 142 -30.97 -0.42 20.10
CA SER A 142 -32.36 0.04 20.05
C SER A 142 -32.42 1.44 19.43
N ARG A 143 -33.25 1.60 18.40
CA ARG A 143 -33.37 2.78 17.56
C ARG A 143 -34.79 3.31 17.55
N ARG A 144 -34.93 4.63 17.72
CA ARG A 144 -36.23 5.28 17.58
C ARG A 144 -36.44 5.73 16.15
N THR A 145 -37.54 5.35 15.55
CA THR A 145 -37.93 5.78 14.19
C THR A 145 -38.97 6.91 14.24
N PRO A 146 -39.22 7.63 13.14
CA PRO A 146 -40.26 8.67 13.11
C PRO A 146 -41.65 8.13 13.49
N LEU A 147 -42.50 9.00 14.06
CA LEU A 147 -43.89 8.65 14.36
C LEU A 147 -44.60 8.18 13.08
N GLY A 148 -45.30 7.04 13.16
CA GLY A 148 -46.02 6.45 12.02
C GLY A 148 -45.29 5.31 11.30
N THR A 149 -44.04 5.00 11.64
CA THR A 149 -43.36 3.79 11.15
C THR A 149 -43.75 2.55 11.97
N SER A 150 -43.72 1.37 11.36
CA SER A 150 -43.83 0.09 12.08
C SER A 150 -42.57 -0.20 12.90
N GLU A 151 -42.70 -1.12 13.86
CA GLU A 151 -41.53 -1.75 14.46
C GLU A 151 -40.83 -2.66 13.45
N HIS A 152 -39.52 -2.79 13.58
CA HIS A 152 -38.72 -3.71 12.80
C HIS A 152 -37.51 -4.17 13.60
N PHE A 153 -37.12 -5.44 13.45
CA PHE A 153 -35.93 -6.01 14.06
C PHE A 153 -35.03 -6.68 13.04
N ARG A 154 -33.74 -6.74 13.36
CA ARG A 154 -32.72 -7.47 12.61
C ARG A 154 -31.73 -8.15 13.56
N ILE A 155 -31.41 -9.41 13.32
CA ILE A 155 -30.39 -10.19 14.05
C ILE A 155 -29.36 -10.68 13.05
N TYR A 156 -28.08 -10.41 13.30
CA TYR A 156 -26.97 -10.80 12.44
C TYR A 156 -25.68 -10.96 13.23
N VAL A 157 -24.65 -11.56 12.63
CA VAL A 157 -23.36 -11.81 13.29
C VAL A 157 -22.27 -10.90 12.72
N ASN A 158 -21.55 -10.20 13.60
CA ASN A 158 -20.34 -9.45 13.28
C ASN A 158 -19.11 -10.21 13.76
N LYS A 159 -18.04 -10.20 12.95
CA LYS A 159 -16.74 -10.71 13.41
C LYS A 159 -16.20 -9.83 14.53
N ALA A 160 -15.59 -10.45 15.54
CA ALA A 160 -14.84 -9.72 16.54
C ALA A 160 -13.65 -8.97 15.88
N PRO A 161 -13.27 -7.79 16.38
CA PRO A 161 -12.27 -6.93 15.76
C PRO A 161 -10.87 -7.55 15.71
N CYS A 162 -10.54 -8.45 16.63
CA CYS A 162 -9.29 -9.21 16.63
C CYS A 162 -9.47 -10.59 17.27
N ASP A 163 -8.53 -11.49 16.99
CA ASP A 163 -8.54 -12.82 17.57
C ASP A 163 -8.22 -12.77 19.07
N VAL A 164 -8.95 -13.57 19.84
CA VAL A 164 -8.75 -13.67 21.28
C VAL A 164 -8.08 -15.00 21.59
N GLU A 165 -6.87 -14.93 22.14
CA GLU A 165 -6.14 -16.12 22.56
C GLU A 165 -7.04 -17.01 23.44
N GLY A 166 -7.08 -18.30 23.13
CA GLY A 166 -7.88 -19.29 23.85
C GLY A 166 -9.36 -19.39 23.44
N LEU A 167 -9.86 -18.52 22.54
CA LEU A 167 -11.20 -18.61 21.95
C LEU A 167 -11.12 -18.85 20.44
N LYS A 168 -12.03 -19.69 19.93
CA LYS A 168 -12.18 -19.95 18.48
C LYS A 168 -13.24 -19.03 17.89
N ARG A 169 -13.11 -18.70 16.60
CA ARG A 169 -14.13 -17.95 15.85
C ARG A 169 -15.38 -18.78 15.58
N ALA A 170 -16.48 -18.09 15.28
CA ALA A 170 -17.67 -18.68 14.69
C ALA A 170 -17.34 -19.30 13.32
N ASP A 171 -18.13 -20.28 12.91
CA ASP A 171 -17.97 -20.89 11.59
C ASP A 171 -18.40 -19.89 10.50
N SER A 172 -17.86 -20.03 9.28
CA SER A 172 -18.17 -19.13 8.15
C SER A 172 -19.65 -19.11 7.74
N ALA A 173 -20.46 -20.07 8.20
CA ALA A 173 -21.90 -20.05 8.04
C ALA A 173 -22.56 -18.86 8.77
N ALA A 174 -22.01 -18.46 9.92
CA ALA A 174 -22.52 -17.34 10.72
C ALA A 174 -22.47 -16.01 9.98
N ASP A 175 -21.51 -15.83 9.05
CA ASP A 175 -21.37 -14.61 8.23
C ASP A 175 -22.61 -14.34 7.34
N LYS A 176 -23.42 -15.38 7.09
CA LYS A 176 -24.64 -15.28 6.25
C LYS A 176 -25.93 -15.24 7.06
N TYR A 177 -25.86 -15.36 8.39
CA TYR A 177 -27.05 -15.35 9.21
C TYR A 177 -27.67 -13.95 9.23
N THR A 178 -28.93 -13.85 8.85
CA THR A 178 -29.72 -12.65 9.04
C THR A 178 -31.17 -13.07 9.29
N LEU A 179 -31.74 -12.63 10.40
CA LEU A 179 -33.16 -12.78 10.71
C LEU A 179 -33.77 -11.39 10.86
N GLU A 180 -34.82 -11.10 10.10
CA GLU A 180 -35.50 -9.81 10.07
C GLU A 180 -37.01 -10.00 10.16
N GLY A 181 -37.71 -9.02 10.73
CA GLY A 181 -39.16 -9.03 10.85
C GLY A 181 -39.71 -7.80 11.57
N ASP A 182 -41.02 -7.75 11.79
CA ASP A 182 -41.66 -6.56 12.37
C ASP A 182 -41.53 -6.50 13.89
N THR A 183 -42.00 -7.53 14.60
CA THR A 183 -41.98 -7.59 16.07
C THR A 183 -41.19 -8.78 16.56
N LEU A 184 -40.16 -8.52 17.38
CA LEU A 184 -39.37 -9.57 18.02
C LEU A 184 -40.06 -10.05 19.29
N THR A 185 -40.63 -11.26 19.27
CA THR A 185 -41.20 -11.92 20.46
C THR A 185 -40.13 -12.69 21.24
N MET A 186 -40.44 -13.05 22.50
CA MET A 186 -39.52 -13.83 23.33
C MET A 186 -39.21 -15.21 22.76
N SER A 187 -40.22 -15.91 22.25
CA SER A 187 -40.02 -17.23 21.65
C SER A 187 -39.14 -17.13 20.41
N MET A 188 -39.42 -16.17 19.52
CA MET A 188 -38.61 -15.94 18.32
C MET A 188 -37.17 -15.58 18.66
N PHE A 189 -36.95 -14.73 19.66
CA PHE A 189 -35.60 -14.36 20.05
C PHE A 189 -34.83 -15.54 20.66
N ALA A 190 -35.48 -16.32 21.52
CA ALA A 190 -34.88 -17.51 22.10
C ALA A 190 -34.56 -18.58 21.03
N GLU A 191 -35.47 -18.80 20.09
CA GLU A 191 -35.30 -19.70 18.94
C GLU A 191 -34.16 -19.22 18.03
N ALA A 192 -34.10 -17.92 17.73
CA ALA A 192 -33.03 -17.34 16.92
C ALA A 192 -31.65 -17.50 17.56
N LEU A 193 -31.53 -17.23 18.87
CA LEU A 193 -30.29 -17.42 19.62
C LEU A 193 -29.89 -18.89 19.71
N GLN A 194 -30.87 -19.79 19.84
CA GLN A 194 -30.63 -21.23 19.86
C GLN A 194 -30.14 -21.73 18.50
N ASP A 195 -30.83 -21.36 17.41
CA ASP A 195 -30.45 -21.70 16.03
C ASP A 195 -29.06 -21.13 15.68
N LEU A 196 -28.79 -19.88 16.04
CA LEU A 196 -27.46 -19.27 15.91
C LEU A 196 -26.40 -20.08 16.66
N SER A 197 -26.67 -20.44 17.91
CA SER A 197 -25.73 -21.16 18.76
C SER A 197 -25.44 -22.57 18.20
N GLU A 198 -26.46 -23.32 17.78
CA GLU A 198 -26.35 -24.73 17.40
C GLU A 198 -25.92 -24.91 15.93
N ASN A 199 -26.51 -24.16 14.99
CA ASN A 199 -26.37 -24.43 13.56
C ASN A 199 -25.34 -23.52 12.85
N TYR A 200 -25.21 -22.26 13.29
CA TYR A 200 -24.37 -21.25 12.60
C TYR A 200 -23.03 -21.02 13.29
N ILE A 201 -23.07 -20.65 14.57
CA ILE A 201 -21.88 -20.46 15.40
C ILE A 201 -21.27 -21.82 15.77
N LYS A 202 -22.10 -22.85 15.94
CA LYS A 202 -21.72 -24.21 16.40
C LYS A 202 -21.00 -24.21 17.74
N ILE A 203 -21.65 -23.69 18.76
CA ILE A 203 -21.24 -23.87 20.15
C ILE A 203 -21.36 -25.36 20.48
N ASP A 204 -20.24 -25.98 20.82
CA ASP A 204 -20.16 -27.38 21.21
C ASP A 204 -19.70 -27.47 22.66
N LYS A 205 -20.65 -27.73 23.56
CA LYS A 205 -20.44 -27.68 25.01
C LYS A 205 -19.59 -28.85 25.50
N GLY A 206 -18.76 -28.60 26.52
CA GLY A 206 -17.98 -29.61 27.23
C GLY A 206 -16.46 -29.46 27.07
N THR A 207 -15.72 -30.49 27.49
CA THR A 207 -14.25 -30.49 27.48
C THR A 207 -13.68 -31.23 26.28
N GLY A 208 -12.62 -30.71 25.67
CA GLY A 208 -11.90 -31.33 24.57
C GLY A 208 -11.36 -30.31 23.57
N GLN A 209 -10.27 -30.65 22.90
CA GLN A 209 -9.55 -29.72 22.00
C GLN A 209 -10.40 -29.23 20.81
N LEU A 210 -11.44 -29.98 20.44
CA LEU A 210 -12.37 -29.63 19.37
C LEU A 210 -13.62 -28.88 19.88
N LYS A 211 -13.92 -28.93 21.19
CA LYS A 211 -15.06 -28.23 21.78
C LYS A 211 -14.89 -26.71 21.68
N LYS A 212 -16.02 -26.01 21.58
CA LYS A 212 -16.10 -24.56 21.37
C LYS A 212 -17.24 -24.04 22.23
N ASN A 213 -16.94 -23.77 23.49
CA ASN A 213 -17.90 -23.28 24.47
C ASN A 213 -18.14 -21.78 24.36
N PHE A 214 -17.12 -21.02 23.92
CA PHE A 214 -17.23 -19.57 23.78
C PHE A 214 -16.62 -19.09 22.46
N VAL A 215 -17.23 -18.07 21.86
CA VAL A 215 -16.69 -17.39 20.67
C VAL A 215 -16.59 -15.89 20.90
N PRO A 216 -15.59 -15.20 20.30
CA PRO A 216 -15.43 -13.76 20.46
C PRO A 216 -16.33 -12.95 19.52
N ASP A 217 -16.90 -13.58 18.50
CA ASP A 217 -17.77 -12.94 17.50
C ASP A 217 -19.10 -12.49 18.10
N ILE A 218 -19.64 -11.41 17.57
CA ILE A 218 -20.69 -10.62 18.22
C ILE A 218 -22.01 -10.86 17.51
N VAL A 219 -23.03 -11.32 18.24
CA VAL A 219 -24.41 -11.35 17.74
C VAL A 219 -25.02 -9.98 17.96
N THR A 220 -25.36 -9.29 16.87
CA THR A 220 -25.99 -7.97 16.92
C THR A 220 -27.51 -8.11 16.74
N VAL A 221 -28.25 -7.54 17.67
CA VAL A 221 -29.71 -7.46 17.71
C VAL A 221 -30.08 -5.99 17.57
N GLU A 222 -30.59 -5.62 16.41
CA GLU A 222 -31.07 -4.28 16.11
C GLU A 222 -32.59 -4.25 16.21
N LEU A 223 -33.13 -3.29 16.97
CA LEU A 223 -34.56 -3.05 17.14
C LEU A 223 -34.84 -1.61 16.75
N SER A 224 -35.88 -1.39 15.97
CA SER A 224 -36.29 -0.08 15.48
C SER A 224 -37.79 0.10 15.64
N GLY A 225 -38.23 1.30 16.04
CA GLY A 225 -39.64 1.60 16.22
C GLY A 225 -39.91 2.98 16.83
N PRO A 226 -41.11 3.56 16.67
CA PRO A 226 -41.38 4.95 17.04
C PRO A 226 -41.40 5.21 18.56
N ASN A 227 -41.55 4.16 19.37
CA ASN A 227 -41.66 4.21 20.83
C ASN A 227 -40.48 3.50 21.54
N ARG A 228 -39.39 3.23 20.83
CA ARG A 228 -38.20 2.54 21.38
C ARG A 228 -37.25 3.55 22.05
N SER A 229 -36.67 3.18 23.19
CA SER A 229 -35.56 3.92 23.80
C SER A 229 -34.28 3.78 22.96
N LEU A 230 -33.38 4.77 23.03
CA LEU A 230 -32.12 4.79 22.29
C LEU A 230 -30.95 4.30 23.15
N PHE A 231 -30.41 3.13 22.84
CA PHE A 231 -29.22 2.62 23.53
C PHE A 231 -28.43 1.63 22.67
N ASN A 232 -27.12 1.54 22.94
CA ASN A 232 -26.22 0.54 22.39
C ASN A 232 -25.47 -0.13 23.55
N ILE A 233 -25.86 -1.38 23.85
CA ILE A 233 -25.32 -2.14 24.98
C ILE A 233 -24.72 -3.44 24.47
N LEU A 234 -23.49 -3.72 24.89
CA LEU A 234 -22.78 -4.97 24.62
C LEU A 234 -22.81 -5.85 25.88
N ASP A 235 -23.55 -6.95 25.85
CA ASP A 235 -23.47 -8.00 26.87
C ASP A 235 -22.28 -8.91 26.60
N LEU A 236 -21.39 -9.04 27.58
CA LEU A 236 -20.22 -9.91 27.48
C LEU A 236 -20.49 -11.25 28.18
N PRO A 237 -19.92 -12.36 27.68
CA PRO A 237 -19.96 -13.64 28.37
C PRO A 237 -19.57 -13.50 29.84
N GLY A 238 -20.28 -14.21 30.71
CA GLY A 238 -20.01 -14.17 32.14
C GLY A 238 -18.59 -14.67 32.46
N LEU A 239 -17.89 -13.99 33.36
CA LEU A 239 -16.57 -14.45 33.80
C LEU A 239 -16.71 -15.81 34.47
N VAL A 240 -16.04 -16.81 33.91
CA VAL A 240 -16.03 -18.15 34.46
C VAL A 240 -14.91 -18.24 35.51
N ASN A 241 -15.19 -18.90 36.63
CA ASN A 241 -14.29 -19.00 37.77
C ASN A 241 -13.66 -20.39 37.95
N SER A 242 -14.18 -21.42 37.27
CA SER A 242 -13.67 -22.79 37.29
C SER A 242 -13.73 -23.42 35.89
N SER A 243 -12.81 -24.35 35.58
CA SER A 243 -12.78 -25.06 34.30
C SER A 243 -13.77 -26.24 34.23
N VAL A 244 -14.76 -26.29 35.13
CA VAL A 244 -15.73 -27.38 35.16
C VAL A 244 -16.61 -27.31 33.90
N ASN A 245 -16.51 -28.32 33.04
CA ASN A 245 -17.19 -28.43 31.73
C ASN A 245 -16.72 -27.46 30.62
N ILE A 246 -15.58 -26.78 30.78
CA ILE A 246 -15.00 -25.91 29.76
C ILE A 246 -13.49 -26.14 29.61
N ASN A 247 -12.90 -25.77 28.49
CA ASN A 247 -11.45 -25.90 28.33
C ASN A 247 -10.70 -24.83 29.16
N GLU A 248 -9.52 -25.19 29.72
CA GLU A 248 -8.68 -24.23 30.46
C GLU A 248 -8.26 -23.03 29.61
N SER A 249 -8.04 -23.24 28.30
CA SER A 249 -7.74 -22.15 27.36
C SER A 249 -8.90 -21.15 27.23
N GLU A 250 -10.14 -21.63 27.30
CA GLU A 250 -11.35 -20.80 27.20
C GLU A 250 -11.62 -20.02 28.49
N LEU A 251 -11.21 -20.56 29.66
CA LEU A 251 -11.23 -19.82 30.92
C LEU A 251 -10.41 -18.53 30.81
N GLY A 252 -9.16 -18.62 30.34
CA GLY A 252 -8.33 -17.44 30.08
C GLY A 252 -8.92 -16.56 28.97
N GLY A 253 -9.49 -17.18 27.92
CA GLY A 253 -10.07 -16.51 26.77
C GLY A 253 -11.25 -15.60 27.13
N THR A 254 -12.18 -16.07 27.95
CA THR A 254 -13.34 -15.27 28.41
C THR A 254 -12.90 -14.04 29.21
N HIS A 255 -11.90 -14.18 30.10
CA HIS A 255 -11.33 -13.05 30.83
C HIS A 255 -10.62 -12.07 29.90
N ARG A 256 -9.84 -12.55 28.92
CA ARG A 256 -9.18 -11.69 27.93
C ARG A 256 -10.18 -10.94 27.06
N LEU A 257 -11.24 -11.60 26.61
CA LEU A 257 -12.34 -10.98 25.87
C LEU A 257 -12.98 -9.85 26.68
N ALA A 258 -13.31 -10.10 27.96
CA ALA A 258 -13.85 -9.06 28.82
C ALA A 258 -12.89 -7.88 29.01
N ILE A 259 -11.60 -8.17 29.31
CA ILE A 259 -10.54 -7.16 29.47
C ILE A 259 -10.41 -6.30 28.22
N GLN A 260 -10.46 -6.89 27.03
CA GLN A 260 -10.35 -6.18 25.75
C GLN A 260 -11.43 -5.10 25.59
N TYR A 261 -12.66 -5.35 26.04
CA TYR A 261 -13.74 -4.36 25.96
C TYR A 261 -13.72 -3.37 27.13
N ILE A 262 -13.48 -3.81 28.38
CA ILE A 262 -13.50 -2.88 29.53
C ILE A 262 -12.27 -1.97 29.61
N SER A 263 -11.19 -2.28 28.88
CA SER A 263 -9.98 -1.45 28.86
C SER A 263 -10.05 -0.28 27.86
N LYS A 264 -11.08 -0.26 26.99
CA LYS A 264 -11.28 0.84 26.03
C LYS A 264 -11.77 2.09 26.76
N ARG A 265 -11.17 3.25 26.44
CA ARG A 265 -11.49 4.52 27.11
C ARG A 265 -12.84 5.09 26.70
N GLU A 266 -13.42 4.59 25.64
CA GLU A 266 -14.69 5.05 25.10
C GLU A 266 -15.86 4.25 25.71
N ASN A 267 -15.56 3.12 26.36
CA ASN A 267 -16.58 2.21 26.86
C ASN A 267 -17.02 2.58 28.28
N THR A 268 -18.32 2.75 28.46
CA THR A 268 -18.95 2.78 29.79
C THR A 268 -19.15 1.35 30.28
N VAL A 269 -18.56 0.99 31.41
CA VAL A 269 -18.54 -0.38 31.93
C VAL A 269 -19.58 -0.53 33.04
N ILE A 270 -20.54 -1.42 32.84
CA ILE A 270 -21.55 -1.79 33.84
C ILE A 270 -21.10 -3.09 34.49
N CYS A 271 -20.60 -3.00 35.72
CA CYS A 271 -20.13 -4.13 36.51
C CYS A 271 -21.27 -4.69 37.37
N THR A 272 -21.74 -5.88 37.02
CA THR A 272 -22.85 -6.58 37.69
C THR A 272 -22.32 -7.51 38.76
N LEU A 273 -22.80 -7.33 39.99
CA LEU A 273 -22.32 -8.02 41.18
C LEU A 273 -23.52 -8.58 41.97
N PRO A 274 -23.65 -9.90 42.23
CA PRO A 274 -24.70 -10.40 43.12
C PRO A 274 -24.53 -9.87 44.54
N ALA A 275 -25.62 -9.33 45.11
CA ALA A 275 -25.68 -8.84 46.49
C ALA A 275 -25.57 -9.96 47.53
N THR A 276 -25.77 -11.22 47.12
CA THR A 276 -25.67 -12.40 47.99
C THR A 276 -24.23 -12.79 48.32
N ALA A 277 -23.24 -12.27 47.60
CA ALA A 277 -21.83 -12.58 47.78
C ALA A 277 -21.04 -11.34 48.25
N GLU A 278 -19.97 -11.56 49.02
CA GLU A 278 -19.07 -10.47 49.43
C GLU A 278 -18.32 -9.88 48.23
N LEU A 279 -17.98 -8.59 48.28
CA LEU A 279 -17.26 -7.91 47.19
C LEU A 279 -15.85 -8.48 46.96
N SER A 280 -15.16 -8.87 48.04
CA SER A 280 -13.78 -9.39 48.03
C SER A 280 -13.64 -10.72 47.29
N THR A 281 -14.71 -11.49 47.15
CA THR A 281 -14.69 -12.81 46.50
C THR A 281 -15.00 -12.73 45.00
N GLN A 282 -15.47 -11.58 44.51
CA GLN A 282 -15.95 -11.40 43.15
C GLN A 282 -14.83 -10.88 42.24
N LYS A 283 -14.29 -11.75 41.39
CA LYS A 283 -13.13 -11.43 40.55
C LYS A 283 -13.43 -10.32 39.54
N VAL A 284 -14.69 -10.17 39.14
CA VAL A 284 -15.10 -9.10 38.21
C VAL A 284 -14.85 -7.70 38.80
N PHE A 285 -14.99 -7.54 40.12
CA PHE A 285 -14.70 -6.28 40.80
C PHE A 285 -13.21 -5.92 40.66
N ASP A 286 -12.31 -6.87 40.95
CA ASP A 286 -10.86 -6.66 40.81
C ASP A 286 -10.46 -6.34 39.36
N ARG A 287 -11.06 -7.03 38.38
CA ARG A 287 -10.80 -6.75 36.96
C ARG A 287 -11.26 -5.34 36.59
N CYS A 288 -12.45 -4.92 36.98
CA CYS A 288 -12.93 -3.57 36.70
C CYS A 288 -12.08 -2.50 37.41
N LYS A 289 -11.69 -2.76 38.66
CA LYS A 289 -10.78 -1.88 39.43
C LYS A 289 -9.42 -1.75 38.77
N ARG A 290 -8.90 -2.80 38.13
CA ARG A 290 -7.57 -2.80 37.50
C ARG A 290 -7.54 -2.27 36.07
N TYR A 291 -8.52 -2.64 35.23
CA TYR A 291 -8.43 -2.45 33.77
C TYR A 291 -9.28 -1.29 33.24
N VAL A 292 -10.31 -0.83 33.96
CA VAL A 292 -11.08 0.34 33.51
C VAL A 292 -10.24 1.61 33.73
N PRO A 293 -9.89 2.37 32.67
CA PRO A 293 -8.98 3.51 32.79
C PRO A 293 -9.61 4.69 33.55
N ASP A 294 -10.85 5.05 33.24
CA ASP A 294 -11.60 6.13 33.87
C ASP A 294 -12.67 5.56 34.80
N LYS A 295 -12.54 5.80 36.12
CA LYS A 295 -13.50 5.29 37.11
C LYS A 295 -14.87 5.94 37.03
N ARG A 296 -14.99 7.09 36.36
CA ARG A 296 -16.29 7.73 36.08
C ARG A 296 -17.13 6.94 35.08
N GLN A 297 -16.48 6.12 34.25
CA GLN A 297 -17.13 5.23 33.29
C GLN A 297 -17.45 3.86 33.89
N LEU A 298 -17.03 3.58 35.12
CA LEU A 298 -17.29 2.33 35.83
C LEU A 298 -18.52 2.46 36.73
N ILE A 299 -19.58 1.74 36.38
CA ILE A 299 -20.86 1.74 37.09
C ILE A 299 -21.03 0.38 37.77
N GLY A 300 -21.07 0.36 39.09
CA GLY A 300 -21.33 -0.85 39.88
C GLY A 300 -22.82 -1.05 40.10
N VAL A 301 -23.32 -2.27 39.85
CA VAL A 301 -24.73 -2.62 40.03
C VAL A 301 -24.83 -3.91 40.84
N PHE A 302 -25.44 -3.82 42.02
CA PHE A 302 -25.82 -4.97 42.82
C PHE A 302 -27.15 -5.55 42.36
N THR A 303 -27.16 -6.84 42.05
CA THR A 303 -28.35 -7.61 41.66
C THR A 303 -28.73 -8.62 42.74
N LYS A 304 -29.87 -9.30 42.58
CA LYS A 304 -30.34 -10.35 43.51
C LYS A 304 -30.49 -9.85 44.96
N CYS A 305 -30.86 -8.58 45.14
CA CYS A 305 -31.01 -7.97 46.46
C CYS A 305 -32.17 -8.60 47.27
N ASP A 306 -33.15 -9.20 46.60
CA ASP A 306 -34.25 -9.99 47.16
C ASP A 306 -33.81 -11.30 47.83
N LEU A 307 -32.70 -11.90 47.36
CA LEU A 307 -32.19 -13.17 47.87
C LEU A 307 -31.20 -13.01 49.05
N VAL A 308 -30.93 -11.78 49.48
CA VAL A 308 -29.94 -11.51 50.53
C VAL A 308 -30.52 -11.86 51.89
N THR A 309 -29.99 -12.92 52.49
CA THR A 309 -30.36 -13.38 53.84
C THR A 309 -29.31 -13.05 54.89
N SER A 310 -28.06 -12.78 54.48
CA SER A 310 -26.94 -12.51 55.39
C SER A 310 -26.89 -11.04 55.84
N PRO A 311 -26.88 -10.76 57.16
CA PRO A 311 -26.74 -9.40 57.69
C PRO A 311 -25.41 -8.73 57.29
N ASN A 312 -24.33 -9.51 57.12
CA ASN A 312 -23.02 -8.98 56.72
C ASN A 312 -23.00 -8.56 55.24
N ALA A 313 -23.67 -9.32 54.38
CA ALA A 313 -23.83 -8.97 52.97
C ALA A 313 -24.65 -7.68 52.83
N LEU A 314 -25.75 -7.54 53.58
CA LEU A 314 -26.55 -6.32 53.62
C LEU A 314 -25.73 -5.09 54.04
N LYS A 315 -24.96 -5.20 55.13
CA LYS A 315 -24.09 -4.09 55.59
C LYS A 315 -23.07 -3.68 54.54
N THR A 316 -22.47 -4.66 53.85
CA THR A 316 -21.50 -4.42 52.77
C THR A 316 -22.12 -3.68 51.59
N VAL A 317 -23.33 -4.06 51.19
CA VAL A 317 -24.05 -3.40 50.08
C VAL A 317 -24.44 -1.97 50.48
N VAL A 318 -24.97 -1.76 51.67
CA VAL A 318 -25.35 -0.41 52.16
C VAL A 318 -24.12 0.49 52.28
N SER A 319 -23.00 0.03 52.82
CA SER A 319 -21.78 0.84 52.92
C SER A 319 -21.17 1.17 51.55
N SER A 320 -21.20 0.23 50.61
CA SER A 320 -20.67 0.41 49.24
C SER A 320 -21.52 1.34 48.37
N THR A 321 -22.80 1.54 48.73
CA THR A 321 -23.71 2.45 48.03
C THR A 321 -23.70 3.86 48.64
N GLN A 322 -23.32 4.00 49.91
CA GLN A 322 -23.22 5.27 50.64
C GLN A 322 -21.82 5.92 50.57
N SER A 323 -20.78 5.16 50.18
CA SER A 323 -19.40 5.65 50.09
C SER A 323 -19.27 6.85 49.14
N ARG A 324 -19.23 8.07 49.69
CA ARG A 324 -18.46 9.22 49.20
C ARG A 324 -17.08 9.24 49.89
N SER A 325 -16.38 8.11 49.88
CA SER A 325 -15.12 7.98 50.61
C SER A 325 -14.08 8.95 50.05
N GLU A 326 -13.67 9.91 50.88
CA GLU A 326 -12.46 10.73 50.72
C GLU A 326 -11.16 9.89 50.83
N ASN A 327 -11.26 8.62 51.24
CA ASN A 327 -10.16 7.65 51.15
C ASN A 327 -10.14 7.01 49.76
N SER A 328 -9.00 7.10 49.08
CA SER A 328 -8.76 6.80 47.65
C SER A 328 -8.91 5.33 47.20
N GLU A 329 -9.54 4.46 47.99
CA GLU A 329 -9.63 3.01 47.71
C GLU A 329 -10.93 2.54 47.04
N SER A 330 -11.97 3.38 46.96
CA SER A 330 -13.23 3.04 46.30
C SER A 330 -13.07 3.00 44.78
N ALA A 331 -13.30 1.85 44.16
CA ALA A 331 -13.28 1.72 42.70
C ALA A 331 -14.46 2.44 42.00
N PHE A 332 -15.51 2.77 42.76
CA PHE A 332 -16.74 3.41 42.28
C PHE A 332 -16.86 4.79 42.92
N GLU A 333 -16.45 5.85 42.20
CA GLU A 333 -16.39 7.23 42.70
C GLU A 333 -17.74 7.79 43.15
N ASN A 334 -18.83 7.28 42.57
CA ASN A 334 -20.19 7.82 42.75
C ASN A 334 -21.12 6.90 43.55
N GLY A 335 -20.60 5.83 44.16
CA GLY A 335 -21.39 4.79 44.79
C GLY A 335 -22.04 3.84 43.78
N MET A 336 -22.50 2.68 44.27
CA MET A 336 -23.11 1.62 43.45
C MET A 336 -24.64 1.72 43.41
N PHE A 337 -25.26 1.13 42.39
CA PHE A 337 -26.71 0.97 42.28
C PHE A 337 -27.16 -0.36 42.89
N VAL A 338 -28.40 -0.41 43.37
CA VAL A 338 -29.08 -1.64 43.76
C VAL A 338 -30.31 -1.86 42.88
N VAL A 339 -30.47 -3.07 42.36
CA VAL A 339 -31.62 -3.47 41.53
C VAL A 339 -32.17 -4.81 41.97
N CYS A 340 -33.50 -4.94 41.93
CA CYS A 340 -34.20 -6.19 42.15
C CYS A 340 -34.90 -6.59 40.85
N ASN A 341 -34.43 -7.67 40.24
CA ASN A 341 -35.08 -8.24 39.06
C ASN A 341 -35.69 -9.57 39.47
N GLU A 342 -36.99 -9.74 39.22
CA GLU A 342 -37.67 -11.00 39.50
C GLU A 342 -37.37 -12.03 38.39
N ASP A 343 -37.16 -13.28 38.78
CA ASP A 343 -37.19 -14.43 37.88
C ASP A 343 -38.65 -14.86 37.69
N ASP A 344 -39.20 -14.62 36.48
CA ASP A 344 -40.49 -15.09 35.95
C ASP A 344 -41.48 -15.72 36.97
N SER A 345 -42.05 -14.91 37.88
CA SER A 345 -43.19 -15.33 38.68
C SER A 345 -44.49 -14.94 37.95
N GLU A 346 -45.43 -15.88 37.84
CA GLU A 346 -46.75 -15.74 37.17
C GLU A 346 -47.69 -14.73 37.86
N SER A 347 -47.16 -13.83 38.71
CA SER A 347 -47.93 -13.09 39.71
C SER A 347 -48.56 -11.78 39.24
N GLY A 348 -48.48 -11.42 37.95
CA GLY A 348 -49.23 -10.29 37.36
C GLY A 348 -48.89 -8.89 37.91
N ILE A 349 -47.90 -8.76 38.79
CA ILE A 349 -47.43 -7.49 39.37
C ILE A 349 -46.29 -6.95 38.50
N SER A 350 -46.30 -5.64 38.19
CA SER A 350 -45.20 -5.01 37.45
C SER A 350 -43.90 -5.04 38.27
N GLY A 351 -42.78 -5.44 37.66
CA GLY A 351 -41.48 -5.52 38.33
C GLY A 351 -41.03 -4.23 39.04
N SER A 352 -41.49 -3.07 38.57
CA SER A 352 -41.28 -1.76 39.22
C SER A 352 -41.90 -1.66 40.62
N GLN A 353 -43.07 -2.27 40.84
CA GLN A 353 -43.78 -2.24 42.13
C GLN A 353 -43.16 -3.18 43.15
N ILE A 354 -42.58 -4.29 42.69
CA ILE A 354 -41.86 -5.25 43.53
C ILE A 354 -40.54 -4.63 43.99
N GLU A 355 -39.82 -4.00 43.07
CA GLU A 355 -38.56 -3.29 43.36
C GLU A 355 -38.76 -2.20 44.43
N GLN A 356 -39.83 -1.41 44.34
CA GLN A 356 -40.20 -0.44 45.38
C GLN A 356 -40.46 -1.11 46.73
N ARG A 357 -41.26 -2.19 46.77
CA ARG A 357 -41.57 -2.89 48.03
C ARG A 357 -40.34 -3.46 48.74
N VAL A 358 -39.32 -3.88 47.98
CA VAL A 358 -38.05 -4.37 48.56
C VAL A 358 -37.23 -3.20 49.09
N PHE A 359 -37.08 -2.13 48.31
CA PHE A 359 -36.21 -1.01 48.65
C PHE A 359 -36.81 0.03 49.60
N ASP A 360 -38.11 -0.05 49.89
CA ASP A 360 -38.79 0.74 50.93
C ASP A 360 -38.61 0.14 52.34
N ARG A 361 -38.12 -1.10 52.44
CA ARG A 361 -37.88 -1.77 53.73
C ARG A 361 -36.46 -1.49 54.23
N GLU A 362 -36.30 -1.39 55.55
CA GLU A 362 -34.98 -1.42 56.18
C GLU A 362 -34.30 -2.79 55.95
N PRO A 363 -32.97 -2.85 55.69
CA PRO A 363 -32.00 -1.76 55.67
C PRO A 363 -31.83 -1.08 54.29
N TRP A 364 -32.57 -1.49 53.26
CA TRP A 364 -32.46 -0.95 51.89
C TRP A 364 -32.89 0.52 51.80
N ALA A 365 -33.83 0.94 52.65
CA ALA A 365 -34.28 2.33 52.74
C ALA A 365 -33.15 3.34 53.07
N GLN A 366 -32.06 2.88 53.69
CA GLN A 366 -30.88 3.69 54.01
C GLN A 366 -30.05 4.08 52.79
N ILE A 367 -30.24 3.41 51.66
CA ILE A 367 -29.54 3.71 50.41
C ILE A 367 -30.13 4.99 49.80
N PRO A 368 -29.33 5.90 49.20
CA PRO A 368 -29.87 7.08 48.52
C PRO A 368 -30.92 6.70 47.46
N ALA A 369 -32.04 7.42 47.40
CA ALA A 369 -33.11 7.14 46.43
C ALA A 369 -32.62 7.22 44.97
N GLU A 370 -31.60 8.04 44.69
CA GLU A 370 -30.95 8.16 43.38
C GLU A 370 -30.16 6.92 42.95
N ARG A 371 -29.89 5.99 43.88
CA ARG A 371 -29.13 4.75 43.64
C ARG A 371 -30.00 3.49 43.74
N ARG A 372 -31.30 3.66 43.97
CA ARG A 372 -32.26 2.57 44.12
C ARG A 372 -33.09 2.39 42.86
N GLY A 373 -33.04 1.18 42.34
CA GLY A 373 -33.94 0.71 41.30
C GLY A 373 -33.47 0.92 39.87
N THR A 374 -34.08 0.17 38.98
CA THR A 374 -33.73 0.11 37.56
C THR A 374 -33.97 1.45 36.85
N SER A 375 -35.03 2.17 37.24
CA SER A 375 -35.36 3.48 36.63
C SER A 375 -34.23 4.49 36.83
N LYS A 376 -33.71 4.61 38.06
CA LYS A 376 -32.60 5.53 38.36
C LYS A 376 -31.28 5.12 37.72
N LEU A 377 -31.04 3.82 37.57
CA LEU A 377 -29.91 3.32 36.80
C LEU A 377 -30.02 3.73 35.31
N LYS A 378 -31.21 3.64 34.70
CA LYS A 378 -31.43 4.10 33.31
C LYS A 378 -31.14 5.58 33.16
N ASP A 379 -31.68 6.42 34.04
CA ASP A 379 -31.47 7.87 34.01
C ASP A 379 -29.97 8.20 34.02
N HIS A 380 -29.22 7.59 34.95
CA HIS A 380 -27.79 7.81 35.10
C HIS A 380 -26.96 7.30 33.91
N LEU A 381 -27.30 6.13 33.37
CA LEU A 381 -26.68 5.60 32.15
C LEU A 381 -26.89 6.54 30.98
N GLY A 382 -28.09 7.11 30.85
CA GLY A 382 -28.42 8.06 29.81
C GLY A 382 -27.54 9.31 29.88
N GLU A 383 -27.34 9.86 31.08
CA GLU A 383 -26.47 11.02 31.29
C GLU A 383 -25.01 10.73 30.97
N ILE A 384 -24.47 9.63 31.48
CA ILE A 384 -23.06 9.26 31.26
C ILE A 384 -22.81 9.02 29.78
N LEU A 385 -23.62 8.19 29.12
CA LEU A 385 -23.43 7.87 27.70
C LEU A 385 -23.53 9.13 26.84
N THR A 386 -24.48 10.02 27.13
CA THR A 386 -24.61 11.31 26.42
C THR A 386 -23.37 12.16 26.59
N SER A 387 -22.89 12.34 27.83
CA SER A 387 -21.68 13.12 28.12
C SER A 387 -20.45 12.56 27.42
N GLN A 388 -20.32 11.24 27.34
CA GLN A 388 -19.20 10.57 26.67
C GLN A 388 -19.27 10.74 25.15
N ILE A 389 -20.45 10.54 24.56
CA ILE A 389 -20.67 10.75 23.12
C ILE A 389 -20.30 12.19 22.72
N GLU A 390 -20.70 13.19 23.51
CA GLU A 390 -20.37 14.60 23.24
C GLU A 390 -18.88 14.89 23.26
N LYS A 391 -18.15 14.32 24.23
CA LYS A 391 -16.70 14.49 24.34
C LYS A 391 -15.96 13.77 23.20
N ALA A 392 -16.51 12.66 22.72
CA ALA A 392 -15.92 11.86 21.66
C ALA A 392 -16.12 12.48 20.26
N PHE A 393 -17.23 13.18 20.02
CA PHE A 393 -17.57 13.69 18.67
C PHE A 393 -16.45 14.49 17.98
N PRO A 394 -15.80 15.49 18.63
CA PRO A 394 -14.70 16.22 18.00
C PRO A 394 -13.50 15.33 17.65
N GLN A 395 -13.21 14.33 18.49
CA GLN A 395 -12.12 13.38 18.25
C GLN A 395 -12.45 12.45 17.08
N ILE A 396 -13.69 11.95 17.02
CA ILE A 396 -14.20 11.15 15.90
C ILE A 396 -14.10 11.94 14.59
N GLU A 397 -14.48 13.22 14.57
CA GLU A 397 -14.36 14.07 13.38
C GLU A 397 -12.90 14.21 12.93
N GLN A 398 -11.99 14.51 13.86
CA GLN A 398 -10.56 14.65 13.56
C GLN A 398 -9.98 13.33 13.03
N GLU A 399 -10.37 12.19 13.61
CA GLU A 399 -9.94 10.87 13.16
C GLU A 399 -10.44 10.57 11.74
N ILE A 400 -11.72 10.84 11.45
CA ILE A 400 -12.29 10.70 10.10
C ILE A 400 -11.50 11.54 9.10
N GLN A 401 -11.26 12.82 9.39
CA GLN A 401 -10.52 13.71 8.49
C GLN A 401 -9.07 13.23 8.26
N THR A 402 -8.42 12.73 9.30
CA THR A 402 -7.06 12.19 9.23
C THR A 402 -7.00 10.90 8.41
N GLN A 403 -7.94 9.98 8.60
CA GLN A 403 -8.01 8.76 7.80
C GLN A 403 -8.36 9.08 6.35
N LEU A 404 -9.30 10.00 6.11
CA LEU A 404 -9.70 10.42 4.78
C LEU A 404 -8.54 11.04 4.00
N SER A 405 -7.72 11.90 4.62
CA SER A 405 -6.56 12.50 3.97
C SER A 405 -5.51 11.45 3.59
N LYS A 406 -5.20 10.51 4.48
CA LYS A 406 -4.31 9.37 4.20
C LYS A 406 -4.82 8.51 3.05
N LYS A 407 -6.11 8.17 3.04
CA LYS A 407 -6.72 7.35 1.98
C LYS A 407 -6.75 8.10 0.64
N ARG A 408 -7.04 9.41 0.64
CA ARG A 408 -6.98 10.26 -0.57
C ARG A 408 -5.56 10.38 -1.12
N ALA A 409 -4.55 10.56 -0.27
CA ALA A 409 -3.16 10.59 -0.69
C ALA A 409 -2.74 9.27 -1.36
N ARG A 410 -3.11 8.14 -0.76
CA ARG A 410 -2.85 6.81 -1.33
C ARG A 410 -3.60 6.59 -2.66
N LEU A 411 -4.86 7.04 -2.75
CA LEU A 411 -5.63 6.96 -4.00
C LEU A 411 -4.96 7.78 -5.12
N SER A 412 -4.45 8.97 -4.79
CA SER A 412 -3.71 9.81 -5.74
C SER A 412 -2.41 9.15 -6.22
N GLU A 413 -1.71 8.43 -5.35
CA GLU A 413 -0.48 7.70 -5.70
C GLU A 413 -0.75 6.53 -6.67
N MET A 414 -1.93 5.90 -6.57
CA MET A 414 -2.34 4.82 -7.47
C MET A 414 -2.62 5.32 -8.91
N GLY A 415 -2.77 6.63 -9.08
CA GLY A 415 -3.04 7.27 -10.35
C GLY A 415 -4.48 7.13 -10.82
N ASP A 416 -4.75 7.64 -12.03
CA ASP A 416 -6.10 7.66 -12.57
C ASP A 416 -6.59 6.27 -12.96
N VAL A 417 -7.90 6.07 -12.76
CA VAL A 417 -8.60 4.87 -13.20
C VAL A 417 -8.54 4.79 -14.73
N ARG A 418 -8.10 3.64 -15.24
CA ARG A 418 -8.00 3.35 -16.67
C ARG A 418 -8.85 2.13 -17.01
N THR A 419 -10.09 2.35 -17.44
CA THR A 419 -11.05 1.29 -17.80
C THR A 419 -10.99 0.93 -19.28
N HIS A 420 -10.63 1.89 -20.14
CA HIS A 420 -10.67 1.71 -21.58
C HIS A 420 -9.26 1.62 -22.19
N PHE A 421 -9.17 0.90 -23.32
CA PHE A 421 -7.92 0.75 -24.07
C PHE A 421 -7.29 2.10 -24.46
N SER A 422 -8.10 3.09 -24.83
CA SER A 422 -7.63 4.44 -25.18
C SER A 422 -6.90 5.14 -24.03
N GLN A 423 -7.37 4.95 -22.79
CA GLN A 423 -6.75 5.54 -21.60
C GLN A 423 -5.42 4.85 -21.28
N ASN A 424 -5.34 3.52 -21.46
CA ASN A 424 -4.08 2.77 -21.33
C ASN A 424 -3.06 3.23 -22.37
N GLN A 425 -3.49 3.40 -23.63
CA GLN A 425 -2.64 3.87 -24.70
C GLN A 425 -2.15 5.31 -24.45
N ALA A 426 -3.04 6.21 -24.02
CA ALA A 426 -2.68 7.59 -23.68
C ALA A 426 -1.66 7.65 -22.54
N TYR A 427 -1.85 6.83 -21.49
CA TYR A 427 -0.92 6.72 -20.37
C TYR A 427 0.48 6.29 -20.84
N LEU A 428 0.58 5.21 -21.62
CA LEU A 428 1.88 4.74 -22.15
C LEU A 428 2.53 5.77 -23.08
N ASN A 429 1.74 6.36 -23.98
CA ASN A 429 2.23 7.35 -24.92
C ASN A 429 2.79 8.60 -24.23
N ARG A 430 2.30 8.94 -23.04
CA ARG A 430 2.86 10.04 -22.25
C ARG A 430 4.33 9.79 -21.93
N PHE A 431 4.68 8.64 -21.36
CA PHE A 431 6.07 8.31 -21.02
C PHE A 431 6.97 8.26 -22.25
N VAL A 432 6.48 7.65 -23.34
CA VAL A 432 7.23 7.58 -24.59
C VAL A 432 7.49 8.98 -25.17
N ARG A 433 6.50 9.86 -25.14
CA ARG A 433 6.64 11.26 -25.61
C ARG A 433 7.61 12.05 -24.74
N GLU A 434 7.47 11.96 -23.42
CA GLU A 434 8.38 12.64 -22.48
C GLU A 434 9.82 12.15 -22.67
N TYR A 435 10.03 10.83 -22.82
CA TYR A 435 11.34 10.26 -23.12
C TYR A 435 11.88 10.77 -24.46
N SER A 436 11.08 10.77 -25.53
CA SER A 436 11.49 11.26 -26.85
C SER A 436 11.95 12.71 -26.81
N ILE A 437 11.20 13.58 -26.13
CA ILE A 437 11.53 15.00 -25.99
C ILE A 437 12.88 15.16 -25.26
N LYS A 438 13.07 14.46 -24.13
CA LYS A 438 14.33 14.52 -23.37
C LYS A 438 15.52 13.94 -24.16
N ALA A 439 15.31 12.87 -24.92
CA ALA A 439 16.35 12.29 -25.78
C ALA A 439 16.75 13.24 -26.93
N GLU A 440 15.79 13.91 -27.57
CA GLU A 440 16.07 14.94 -28.58
C GLU A 440 16.83 16.13 -27.98
N GLN A 441 16.46 16.55 -26.77
CA GLN A 441 17.18 17.59 -26.03
C GLN A 441 18.60 17.16 -25.69
N ALA A 442 18.82 15.92 -25.26
CA ALA A 442 20.16 15.39 -24.95
C ALA A 442 21.10 15.42 -26.16
N LEU A 443 20.56 15.24 -27.37
CA LEU A 443 21.30 15.28 -28.62
C LEU A 443 21.49 16.69 -29.20
N GLY A 444 20.50 17.58 -29.00
CA GLY A 444 20.47 18.89 -29.65
C GLY A 444 20.77 20.08 -28.73
N ARG A 445 20.17 20.11 -27.53
CA ARG A 445 20.18 21.25 -26.60
C ARG A 445 20.25 20.75 -25.14
N PRO A 446 21.41 20.24 -24.69
CA PRO A 446 21.55 19.60 -23.38
C PRO A 446 21.21 20.52 -22.20
N GLY A 447 21.50 21.83 -22.29
CA GLY A 447 21.26 22.79 -21.19
C GLY A 447 19.82 23.02 -20.72
N PHE A 448 18.83 22.29 -21.27
CA PHE A 448 17.44 22.27 -20.80
C PHE A 448 17.10 21.02 -19.97
N LEU A 449 18.06 20.11 -19.77
CA LEU A 449 17.87 18.88 -19.01
C LEU A 449 18.14 19.11 -17.51
N GLU A 450 17.50 18.29 -16.69
CA GLU A 450 17.52 18.40 -15.22
C GLU A 450 18.84 17.94 -14.60
N SER A 451 19.53 17.00 -15.27
CA SER A 451 20.73 16.35 -14.76
C SER A 451 21.86 16.42 -15.79
N PRO A 452 23.10 16.78 -15.38
CA PRO A 452 24.26 16.76 -16.26
C PRO A 452 24.57 15.35 -16.78
N ASP A 453 24.03 14.31 -16.13
CA ASP A 453 24.21 12.95 -16.60
C ASP A 453 23.44 12.63 -17.89
N MET A 454 22.38 13.38 -18.16
CA MET A 454 21.60 13.29 -19.39
C MET A 454 22.27 13.99 -20.59
N ASP A 455 23.28 14.84 -20.36
CA ASP A 455 23.91 15.72 -21.37
C ASP A 455 24.85 14.98 -22.33
N LEU A 456 24.25 14.18 -23.21
CA LEU A 456 24.98 13.33 -24.13
C LEU A 456 25.82 14.14 -25.14
N ARG A 457 25.27 15.21 -25.72
CA ARG A 457 25.96 16.00 -26.76
C ARG A 457 27.27 16.60 -26.27
N GLN A 458 27.30 17.13 -25.04
CA GLN A 458 28.50 17.69 -24.44
C GLN A 458 29.53 16.58 -24.17
N LYS A 459 29.12 15.49 -23.50
CA LYS A 459 29.98 14.33 -23.23
C LYS A 459 30.61 13.78 -24.51
N LEU A 460 29.84 13.66 -25.60
CA LEU A 460 30.35 13.22 -26.90
C LEU A 460 31.34 14.22 -27.53
N GLY A 461 31.12 15.52 -27.35
CA GLY A 461 32.05 16.56 -27.80
C GLY A 461 33.42 16.44 -27.12
N ASP A 462 33.42 16.25 -25.82
CA ASP A 462 34.64 16.08 -25.02
C ASP A 462 35.37 14.79 -25.40
N LEU A 463 34.64 13.67 -25.55
CA LEU A 463 35.20 12.39 -25.99
C LEU A 463 35.81 12.49 -27.39
N ASN A 464 35.13 13.13 -28.35
CA ASN A 464 35.63 13.28 -29.72
C ASN A 464 36.89 14.16 -29.78
N THR A 465 36.96 15.20 -28.95
CA THR A 465 38.15 16.05 -28.83
C THR A 465 39.33 15.23 -28.32
N GLN A 466 39.12 14.48 -27.23
CA GLN A 466 40.16 13.60 -26.67
C GLN A 466 40.61 12.52 -27.64
N PHE A 467 39.70 11.96 -28.44
CA PHE A 467 40.05 11.00 -29.49
C PHE A 467 40.90 11.64 -30.60
N GLY A 468 40.54 12.85 -31.04
CA GLY A 468 41.34 13.62 -32.00
C GLY A 468 42.75 13.88 -31.50
N ASP A 469 42.89 14.31 -30.25
CA ASP A 469 44.18 14.56 -29.60
C ASP A 469 45.00 13.26 -29.45
N ALA A 470 44.38 12.17 -29.01
CA ALA A 470 45.04 10.86 -28.90
C ALA A 470 45.53 10.36 -30.27
N MET A 471 44.72 10.48 -31.31
CA MET A 471 45.12 10.12 -32.68
C MET A 471 46.28 10.99 -33.17
N ARG A 472 46.29 12.28 -32.83
CA ARG A 472 47.35 13.21 -33.22
C ARG A 472 48.67 12.92 -32.51
N TRP A 473 48.64 12.65 -31.21
CA TRP A 473 49.86 12.54 -30.39
C TRP A 473 50.43 11.12 -30.36
N ILE A 474 49.58 10.09 -30.32
CA ILE A 474 49.99 8.70 -30.14
C ILE A 474 49.39 7.71 -31.14
N GLY A 475 48.69 8.22 -32.17
CA GLY A 475 48.13 7.38 -33.23
C GLY A 475 49.17 6.66 -34.07
N GLY A 476 50.40 7.19 -34.15
CA GLY A 476 51.54 6.58 -34.83
C GLY A 476 52.33 5.59 -33.97
N VAL A 477 53.05 4.67 -34.60
CA VAL A 477 54.10 3.87 -33.92
C VAL A 477 55.34 4.72 -33.68
N TRP A 478 55.79 5.45 -34.70
CA TRP A 478 56.92 6.36 -34.64
C TRP A 478 56.47 7.81 -34.53
N THR A 479 57.20 8.60 -33.76
CA THR A 479 57.13 10.06 -33.83
C THR A 479 58.00 10.57 -34.96
N PHE A 480 57.41 11.39 -35.81
CA PHE A 480 58.14 12.19 -36.78
C PHE A 480 58.51 13.52 -36.11
N GLY A 481 59.81 13.79 -35.95
CA GLY A 481 60.32 15.00 -35.27
C GLY A 481 59.97 16.31 -35.98
N ASP A 482 59.50 16.20 -37.22
CA ASP A 482 59.01 17.25 -38.12
C ASP A 482 57.47 17.37 -38.13
N GLY A 483 56.77 16.71 -37.20
CA GLY A 483 55.33 16.77 -37.06
C GLY A 483 54.82 18.21 -36.88
N GLY A 484 54.40 18.87 -37.97
CA GLY A 484 53.93 20.25 -37.96
C GLY A 484 55.00 21.32 -38.25
N ILE A 485 56.23 20.92 -38.57
CA ILE A 485 57.25 21.83 -39.11
C ILE A 485 56.90 22.13 -40.57
N ASP A 486 56.87 23.41 -40.95
CA ASP A 486 56.71 23.84 -42.33
C ASP A 486 58.07 23.78 -43.05
N PRO A 487 58.26 22.89 -44.04
CA PRO A 487 59.52 22.77 -44.77
C PRO A 487 59.90 24.07 -45.47
N GLY A 488 58.93 24.89 -45.89
CA GLY A 488 59.21 26.20 -46.49
C GLY A 488 59.92 27.14 -45.52
N ASN A 489 59.44 27.20 -44.28
CA ASN A 489 60.07 28.00 -43.24
C ASN A 489 61.47 27.47 -42.86
N SER A 490 61.65 26.15 -42.79
CA SER A 490 62.97 25.55 -42.54
C SER A 490 63.97 25.85 -43.67
N CYS A 491 63.53 25.78 -44.94
CA CYS A 491 64.34 26.16 -46.09
C CYS A 491 64.69 27.65 -46.10
N LEU A 492 63.75 28.53 -45.74
CA LEU A 492 64.01 29.97 -45.61
C LEU A 492 65.03 30.28 -44.51
N ARG A 493 64.92 29.63 -43.35
CA ARG A 493 65.88 29.75 -42.24
C ARG A 493 67.26 29.23 -42.64
N TYR A 494 67.33 28.08 -43.30
CA TYR A 494 68.58 27.54 -43.83
C TYR A 494 69.23 28.49 -44.84
N LYS A 495 68.45 29.02 -45.78
CA LYS A 495 68.94 30.00 -46.76
C LYS A 495 69.48 31.25 -46.08
N ALA A 496 68.81 31.77 -45.05
CA ALA A 496 69.29 32.90 -44.28
C ALA A 496 70.64 32.63 -43.59
N VAL A 497 70.91 31.39 -43.15
CA VAL A 497 72.21 31.00 -42.57
C VAL A 497 73.28 30.83 -43.65
N ILE A 498 72.96 30.21 -44.78
CA ILE A 498 73.91 29.98 -45.89
C ILE A 498 74.28 31.28 -46.61
N ASP A 499 73.36 32.24 -46.73
CA ASP A 499 73.62 33.52 -47.38
C ASP A 499 74.35 34.52 -46.44
N ASN A 500 74.49 34.18 -45.15
CA ASN A 500 75.21 35.01 -44.18
C ASN A 500 76.75 34.82 -44.29
N ASN A 501 77.46 35.87 -44.70
CA ASN A 501 78.92 35.85 -44.91
C ASN A 501 79.74 36.21 -43.67
N GLU A 502 79.09 36.53 -42.53
CA GLU A 502 79.75 36.94 -41.29
C GLU A 502 80.03 35.77 -40.32
N ILE A 503 79.58 34.55 -40.65
CA ILE A 503 79.73 33.35 -39.81
C ILE A 503 80.88 32.47 -40.34
N ASP A 504 81.78 32.03 -39.46
CA ASP A 504 82.89 31.12 -39.81
C ASP A 504 82.37 29.79 -40.39
N GLY A 505 83.11 29.16 -41.30
CA GLY A 505 82.65 28.00 -42.08
C GLY A 505 82.22 26.80 -41.22
N LYS A 506 82.82 26.60 -40.05
CA LYS A 506 82.43 25.52 -39.13
C LYS A 506 81.13 25.84 -38.39
N GLU A 507 81.02 27.06 -37.88
CA GLU A 507 79.85 27.56 -37.15
C GLU A 507 78.65 27.74 -38.08
N LYS A 508 78.88 28.11 -39.33
CA LYS A 508 77.89 28.21 -40.40
C LYS A 508 77.31 26.84 -40.75
N ASN A 509 78.13 25.80 -40.81
CA ASN A 509 77.66 24.42 -41.03
C ASN A 509 76.83 23.92 -39.85
N GLU A 510 77.21 24.24 -38.62
CA GLU A 510 76.48 23.85 -37.41
C GLU A 510 75.14 24.59 -37.28
N ALA A 511 75.13 25.90 -37.51
CA ALA A 511 73.91 26.72 -37.55
C ALA A 511 72.99 26.34 -38.71
N ALA A 512 73.54 25.98 -39.87
CA ALA A 512 72.75 25.53 -41.02
C ALA A 512 72.16 24.13 -40.78
N HIS A 513 72.90 23.25 -40.12
CA HIS A 513 72.39 21.97 -39.64
C HIS A 513 71.27 22.17 -38.62
N GLN A 514 71.42 23.10 -37.68
CA GLN A 514 70.39 23.43 -36.69
C GLN A 514 69.14 24.08 -37.32
N ALA A 515 69.30 24.89 -38.36
CA ALA A 515 68.19 25.52 -39.09
C ALA A 515 67.36 24.52 -39.92
N LEU A 516 68.00 23.48 -40.47
CA LEU A 516 67.31 22.40 -41.21
C LEU A 516 66.68 21.36 -40.29
N TYR A 517 67.34 21.05 -39.17
CA TYR A 517 67.00 19.94 -38.29
C TYR A 517 66.67 20.41 -36.88
N GLU A 518 65.95 21.53 -36.72
CA GLU A 518 65.52 22.01 -35.40
C GLU A 518 64.62 20.93 -34.76
N ILE A 519 65.19 20.12 -33.86
CA ILE A 519 64.48 19.02 -33.20
C ILE A 519 63.58 19.63 -32.11
N THR A 520 62.41 20.12 -32.51
CA THR A 520 61.33 20.31 -31.54
C THR A 520 60.96 18.92 -31.01
N HIS A 521 61.15 18.70 -29.71
CA HIS A 521 60.68 17.50 -29.02
C HIS A 521 59.16 17.60 -28.91
N TRP A 522 58.48 17.41 -30.03
CA TRP A 522 57.03 17.53 -30.21
C TRP A 522 56.24 16.63 -29.22
N SER A 523 56.91 15.63 -28.64
CA SER A 523 56.39 14.74 -27.63
C SER A 523 56.32 15.32 -26.21
N ASP A 524 57.05 16.39 -25.87
CA ASP A 524 57.10 16.93 -24.50
C ASP A 524 55.96 17.91 -24.19
N GLU A 525 55.40 18.59 -25.20
CA GLU A 525 54.35 19.60 -25.02
C GLU A 525 52.98 19.02 -24.60
N PHE A 526 52.66 17.80 -25.04
CA PHE A 526 51.32 17.21 -24.86
C PHE A 526 51.25 16.08 -23.82
N LYS A 527 52.42 15.64 -23.30
CA LYS A 527 52.52 14.59 -22.25
C LYS A 527 51.60 14.82 -21.05
N PRO A 528 51.52 16.03 -20.45
CA PRO A 528 50.66 16.26 -19.29
C PRO A 528 49.17 16.08 -19.58
N GLN A 529 48.72 16.43 -20.79
CA GLN A 529 47.32 16.30 -21.21
C GLN A 529 46.98 14.85 -21.54
N LEU A 530 47.93 14.11 -22.14
CA LEU A 530 47.80 12.68 -22.40
C LEU A 530 47.82 11.85 -21.12
N ASP A 531 48.57 12.26 -20.08
CA ASP A 531 48.58 11.61 -18.77
C ASP A 531 47.23 11.70 -18.05
N ASN A 532 46.45 12.75 -18.32
CA ASN A 532 45.07 12.88 -17.83
C ASN A 532 44.11 11.93 -18.57
N MET A 533 44.48 11.41 -19.75
CA MET A 533 43.67 10.47 -20.53
C MET A 533 44.05 9.01 -20.24
N LYS A 534 43.69 8.52 -19.05
CA LYS A 534 44.01 7.15 -18.60
C LYS A 534 43.61 6.04 -19.57
N ALA A 535 42.52 6.24 -20.33
CA ALA A 535 42.02 5.29 -21.32
C ALA A 535 43.04 4.91 -22.40
N PHE A 536 43.97 5.83 -22.74
CA PHE A 536 44.95 5.60 -23.80
C PHE A 536 46.37 5.28 -23.30
N GLU A 537 46.54 5.06 -21.99
CA GLU A 537 47.85 4.83 -21.36
C GLU A 537 48.62 3.66 -21.99
N LYS A 538 47.90 2.61 -22.35
CA LYS A 538 48.44 1.41 -23.02
C LYS A 538 49.07 1.69 -24.39
N TYR A 539 48.76 2.83 -25.01
CA TYR A 539 49.19 3.18 -26.38
C TYR A 539 50.24 4.29 -26.43
N LYS A 540 50.71 4.79 -25.27
CA LYS A 540 51.67 5.90 -25.12
C LYS A 540 53.05 5.65 -25.74
N GLY A 541 53.46 4.39 -25.90
CA GLY A 541 54.80 4.03 -26.37
C GLY A 541 55.03 4.48 -27.81
N LEU A 542 55.79 5.55 -28.00
CA LEU A 542 56.26 6.02 -29.30
C LEU A 542 57.72 5.60 -29.49
N GLU A 543 58.01 5.00 -30.64
CA GLU A 543 59.37 4.67 -31.04
C GLU A 543 60.06 5.89 -31.67
N SER A 544 61.38 5.97 -31.53
CA SER A 544 62.16 7.12 -32.01
C SER A 544 62.26 7.16 -33.53
N SER A 545 62.58 8.33 -34.09
CA SER A 545 62.89 8.46 -35.52
C SER A 545 64.14 7.65 -35.93
N GLU A 546 65.02 7.32 -34.98
CA GLU A 546 66.17 6.45 -35.21
C GLU A 546 65.75 4.98 -35.38
N ASP A 547 64.81 4.52 -34.54
CA ASP A 547 64.20 3.18 -34.64
C ASP A 547 63.45 3.00 -35.97
N PHE A 548 62.78 4.07 -36.43
CA PHE A 548 62.16 4.12 -37.75
C PHE A 548 63.19 3.91 -38.87
N GLY A 549 64.30 4.66 -38.84
CA GLY A 549 65.38 4.52 -39.81
C GLY A 549 66.03 3.13 -39.82
N ASN A 550 66.21 2.55 -38.63
CA ASN A 550 66.71 1.18 -38.47
C ASN A 550 65.73 0.13 -39.03
N THR A 551 64.43 0.35 -38.83
CA THR A 551 63.37 -0.49 -39.37
C THR A 551 63.34 -0.43 -40.90
N ILE A 552 63.41 0.76 -41.49
CA ILE A 552 63.52 0.94 -42.95
C ILE A 552 64.75 0.21 -43.49
N LYS A 553 65.93 0.40 -42.90
CA LYS A 553 67.17 -0.27 -43.33
C LYS A 553 67.04 -1.80 -43.28
N ARG A 554 66.39 -2.35 -42.25
CA ARG A 554 66.13 -3.79 -42.13
C ARG A 554 65.23 -4.30 -43.27
N TYR A 555 64.14 -3.59 -43.57
CA TYR A 555 63.25 -3.96 -44.66
C TYR A 555 63.90 -3.77 -46.03
N LEU A 556 64.66 -2.70 -46.26
CA LEU A 556 65.42 -2.50 -47.50
C LEU A 556 66.46 -3.60 -47.72
N ARG A 557 67.15 -4.10 -46.68
CA ARG A 557 68.04 -5.27 -46.83
C ARG A 557 67.28 -6.54 -47.22
N ARG A 558 66.06 -6.72 -46.71
CA ARG A 558 65.19 -7.87 -47.03
C ARG A 558 64.62 -7.78 -48.45
N PHE A 559 64.24 -6.59 -48.89
CA PHE A 559 63.61 -6.33 -50.20
C PHE A 559 64.62 -5.97 -51.30
N GLY A 560 65.86 -5.63 -50.97
CA GLY A 560 66.93 -5.32 -51.90
C GLY A 560 67.57 -6.54 -52.57
N ALA A 561 67.24 -7.76 -52.10
CA ALA A 561 67.67 -9.01 -52.74
C ALA A 561 67.07 -9.21 -54.14
N SER A 562 66.01 -8.47 -54.50
CA SER A 562 65.30 -8.57 -55.78
C SER A 562 65.54 -7.41 -56.76
N GLN A 563 66.41 -6.43 -56.43
CA GLN A 563 66.64 -5.23 -57.24
C GLN A 563 68.13 -4.84 -57.32
N LEU A 564 68.51 -4.09 -58.37
CA LEU A 564 69.89 -3.60 -58.55
C LEU A 564 70.26 -2.53 -57.51
N PRO A 565 71.53 -2.45 -57.08
CA PRO A 565 72.00 -1.40 -56.18
C PRO A 565 71.71 0.00 -56.74
N GLY A 566 71.03 0.85 -55.95
CA GLY A 566 70.71 2.24 -56.31
C GLY A 566 69.24 2.50 -56.68
N VAL A 567 68.39 1.48 -56.77
CA VAL A 567 66.94 1.64 -57.02
C VAL A 567 66.17 1.65 -55.70
N ILE A 568 65.26 2.63 -55.53
CA ILE A 568 64.36 2.69 -54.36
C ILE A 568 63.23 1.68 -54.57
N ASN A 569 63.16 0.65 -53.71
CA ASN A 569 62.09 -0.32 -53.77
C ASN A 569 60.77 0.29 -53.24
N SER A 570 59.79 0.50 -54.13
CA SER A 570 58.47 1.06 -53.81
C SER A 570 57.58 0.17 -52.92
N ASP A 571 57.88 -1.12 -52.82
CA ASP A 571 57.07 -2.08 -52.05
C ASP A 571 57.23 -1.90 -50.54
N ILE A 572 58.22 -1.12 -50.10
CA ILE A 572 58.43 -0.81 -48.69
C ILE A 572 57.38 0.15 -48.14
N TYR A 573 56.85 1.08 -48.96
CA TYR A 573 55.96 2.14 -48.48
C TYR A 573 54.66 1.58 -47.86
N PRO A 574 53.94 0.64 -48.51
CA PRO A 574 52.76 0.04 -47.89
C PRO A 574 53.08 -0.71 -46.60
N VAL A 575 54.23 -1.39 -46.52
CA VAL A 575 54.63 -2.15 -45.32
C VAL A 575 54.88 -1.22 -44.14
N ILE A 576 55.65 -0.15 -44.37
CA ILE A 576 55.98 0.84 -43.33
C ILE A 576 54.74 1.63 -42.91
N TYR A 577 53.87 2.00 -43.86
CA TYR A 577 52.59 2.65 -43.56
C TYR A 577 51.73 1.80 -42.63
N ARG A 578 51.56 0.49 -42.93
CA ARG A 578 50.77 -0.42 -42.09
C ARG A 578 51.31 -0.54 -40.67
N LEU A 579 52.63 -0.56 -40.52
CA LEU A 579 53.24 -0.53 -39.19
C LEU A 579 52.91 0.78 -38.48
N GLN A 580 53.04 1.93 -39.16
CA GLN A 580 52.77 3.24 -38.57
C GLN A 580 51.32 3.40 -38.10
N VAL A 581 50.34 2.89 -38.85
CA VAL A 581 48.90 3.01 -38.51
C VAL A 581 48.36 1.85 -37.67
N SER A 582 49.21 0.91 -37.25
CA SER A 582 48.80 -0.31 -36.55
C SER A 582 48.00 -0.07 -35.26
N LYS A 583 48.19 1.08 -34.60
CA LYS A 583 47.50 1.46 -33.37
C LYS A 583 46.08 2.01 -33.58
N TRP A 584 45.72 2.43 -34.80
CA TRP A 584 44.46 3.13 -35.07
C TRP A 584 43.23 2.34 -34.66
N GLY A 585 43.23 1.03 -34.95
CA GLY A 585 42.11 0.15 -34.59
C GLY A 585 41.87 0.09 -33.08
N CYS A 586 42.93 -0.05 -32.29
CA CYS A 586 42.81 -0.13 -30.84
C CYS A 586 42.37 1.20 -30.21
N ILE A 587 42.94 2.33 -30.64
CA ILE A 587 42.59 3.66 -30.13
C ILE A 587 41.14 4.00 -30.49
N ALA A 588 40.71 3.71 -31.72
CA ALA A 588 39.34 3.97 -32.14
C ALA A 588 38.33 3.03 -31.45
N GLN A 589 38.70 1.79 -31.18
CA GLN A 589 37.86 0.88 -30.40
C GLN A 589 37.68 1.39 -28.96
N GLU A 590 38.75 1.83 -28.32
CA GLU A 590 38.67 2.41 -26.97
C GLU A 590 37.76 3.65 -26.93
N HIS A 591 37.86 4.54 -27.93
CA HIS A 591 36.94 5.68 -28.05
C HIS A 591 35.49 5.23 -28.20
N LEU A 592 35.22 4.23 -29.04
CA LEU A 592 33.89 3.69 -29.25
C LEU A 592 33.29 3.08 -27.97
N GLU A 593 34.09 2.38 -27.15
CA GLU A 593 33.66 1.86 -25.84
C GLU A 593 33.33 2.99 -24.84
N ARG A 594 34.07 4.10 -24.88
CA ARG A 594 33.77 5.27 -24.04
C ARG A 594 32.48 5.97 -24.47
N VAL A 595 32.24 6.05 -25.78
CA VAL A 595 30.97 6.56 -26.34
C VAL A 595 29.80 5.68 -25.93
N ARG A 596 29.97 4.35 -25.93
CA ARG A 596 28.99 3.38 -25.43
C ARG A 596 28.60 3.66 -23.98
N ASP A 597 29.59 3.87 -23.11
CA ASP A 597 29.34 4.09 -21.69
C ASP A 597 28.62 5.42 -21.44
N ALA A 598 29.01 6.49 -22.15
CA ALA A 598 28.34 7.79 -22.08
C ALA A 598 26.88 7.71 -22.57
N LEU A 599 26.63 7.00 -23.67
CA LEU A 599 25.28 6.74 -24.19
C LEU A 599 24.44 5.97 -23.18
N LYS A 600 25.01 4.92 -22.58
CA LYS A 600 24.32 4.07 -21.61
C LYS A 600 23.85 4.85 -20.39
N LEU A 601 24.74 5.63 -19.80
CA LEU A 601 24.41 6.48 -18.66
C LEU A 601 23.31 7.48 -19.01
N SER A 602 23.40 8.15 -20.16
CA SER A 602 22.43 9.16 -20.58
C SER A 602 21.04 8.57 -20.80
N TYR A 603 20.90 7.47 -21.56
CA TYR A 603 19.57 6.90 -21.84
C TYR A 603 18.93 6.29 -20.58
N GLU A 604 19.72 5.68 -19.69
CA GLU A 604 19.21 5.13 -18.43
C GLU A 604 18.75 6.25 -17.49
N GLU A 605 19.47 7.36 -17.43
CA GLU A 605 19.10 8.50 -16.61
C GLU A 605 17.84 9.22 -17.12
N ILE A 606 17.71 9.37 -18.45
CA ILE A 606 16.47 9.89 -19.06
C ILE A 606 15.29 8.97 -18.75
N LEU A 607 15.49 7.65 -18.79
CA LEU A 607 14.44 6.69 -18.43
C LEU A 607 14.07 6.80 -16.94
N ASN A 608 15.04 6.92 -16.03
CA ASN A 608 14.77 7.07 -14.61
C ASN A 608 13.97 8.34 -14.29
N SER A 609 14.29 9.45 -14.95
CA SER A 609 13.58 10.72 -14.76
C SER A 609 12.15 10.70 -15.34
N THR A 610 11.93 10.04 -16.46
CA THR A 610 10.59 9.97 -17.10
C THR A 610 9.71 8.87 -16.52
N CYS A 611 10.28 7.71 -16.22
CA CYS A 611 9.59 6.54 -15.70
C CYS A 611 10.41 5.97 -14.54
N PRO A 612 10.19 6.40 -13.28
CA PRO A 612 10.97 5.92 -12.16
C PRO A 612 10.81 4.42 -11.91
N LYS A 613 11.88 3.78 -11.43
CA LYS A 613 11.87 2.35 -11.04
C LYS A 613 11.04 2.08 -9.78
N THR A 614 10.71 3.13 -9.01
CA THR A 614 9.93 3.04 -7.78
C THR A 614 8.45 3.34 -8.01
N GLY A 615 7.57 2.71 -7.24
CA GLY A 615 6.13 2.99 -7.26
C GLY A 615 5.38 2.23 -8.36
N SER A 616 4.31 2.85 -8.87
CA SER A 616 3.36 2.26 -9.82
C SER A 616 3.91 2.09 -11.24
N THR A 617 5.06 2.70 -11.55
CA THR A 617 5.73 2.67 -12.87
C THR A 617 6.80 1.60 -12.99
N SER A 618 7.12 0.86 -11.92
CA SER A 618 8.22 -0.12 -11.89
C SER A 618 8.18 -1.15 -13.01
N ILE A 619 7.00 -1.75 -13.25
CA ILE A 619 6.80 -2.74 -14.33
C ILE A 619 7.03 -2.10 -15.70
N LEU A 620 6.51 -0.88 -15.90
CA LEU A 620 6.68 -0.16 -17.17
C LEU A 620 8.14 0.23 -17.39
N HIS A 621 8.85 0.65 -16.34
CA HIS A 621 10.27 0.96 -16.37
C HIS A 621 11.08 -0.23 -16.86
N ASP A 622 10.88 -1.42 -16.28
CA ASP A 622 11.65 -2.61 -16.63
C ASP A 622 11.41 -3.04 -18.10
N GLU A 623 10.17 -2.96 -18.58
CA GLU A 623 9.83 -3.24 -19.98
C GLU A 623 10.46 -2.24 -20.96
N LEU A 624 10.35 -0.94 -20.67
CA LEU A 624 10.97 0.10 -21.51
C LEU A 624 12.49 0.00 -21.49
N ARG A 625 13.09 -0.28 -20.33
CA ARG A 625 14.53 -0.50 -20.18
C ARG A 625 15.01 -1.66 -21.04
N ALA A 626 14.30 -2.79 -21.02
CA ALA A 626 14.66 -3.95 -21.83
C ALA A 626 14.64 -3.63 -23.33
N ARG A 627 13.64 -2.87 -23.79
CA ARG A 627 13.54 -2.43 -25.19
C ARG A 627 14.65 -1.46 -25.59
N LEU A 628 14.91 -0.45 -24.77
CA LEU A 628 15.98 0.52 -25.01
C LEU A 628 17.35 -0.15 -25.01
N HIS A 629 17.60 -1.06 -24.07
CA HIS A 629 18.87 -1.79 -24.00
C HIS A 629 19.08 -2.67 -25.24
N TRP A 630 18.05 -3.35 -25.73
CA TRP A 630 18.14 -4.12 -26.96
C TRP A 630 18.46 -3.24 -28.18
N MET A 631 17.79 -2.10 -28.33
CA MET A 631 18.05 -1.15 -29.42
C MET A 631 19.48 -0.60 -29.35
N PHE A 632 19.95 -0.33 -28.14
CA PHE A 632 21.31 0.13 -27.87
C PHE A 632 22.36 -0.90 -28.29
N GLU A 633 22.22 -2.15 -27.85
CA GLU A 633 23.18 -3.23 -28.18
C GLU A 633 23.23 -3.53 -29.69
N ASP A 634 22.08 -3.54 -30.38
CA ASP A 634 22.03 -3.71 -31.84
C ASP A 634 22.75 -2.56 -32.56
N THR A 635 22.51 -1.32 -32.13
CA THR A 635 23.14 -0.13 -32.72
C THR A 635 24.65 -0.12 -32.45
N PHE A 636 25.07 -0.45 -31.23
CA PHE A 636 26.48 -0.54 -30.85
C PHE A 636 27.21 -1.63 -31.64
N SER A 637 26.59 -2.80 -31.80
CA SER A 637 27.13 -3.91 -32.59
C SER A 637 27.29 -3.56 -34.07
N LYS A 638 26.40 -2.74 -34.63
CA LYS A 638 26.56 -2.19 -35.99
C LYS A 638 27.74 -1.22 -36.05
N ALA A 639 27.80 -0.25 -35.14
CA ALA A 639 28.89 0.72 -35.08
C ALA A 639 30.27 0.06 -34.93
N ARG A 640 30.38 -1.00 -34.11
CA ARG A 640 31.62 -1.75 -33.94
C ARG A 640 32.06 -2.45 -35.21
N ARG A 641 31.12 -3.10 -35.93
CA ARG A 641 31.42 -3.75 -37.22
C ARG A 641 31.85 -2.74 -38.28
N ASP A 642 31.19 -1.60 -38.35
CA ASP A 642 31.55 -0.53 -39.27
C ASP A 642 32.96 -0.01 -38.95
N LEU A 643 33.25 0.25 -37.68
CA LEU A 643 34.58 0.67 -37.23
C LEU A 643 35.66 -0.36 -37.61
N GLU A 644 35.45 -1.63 -37.29
CA GLU A 644 36.38 -2.71 -37.66
C GLU A 644 36.61 -2.76 -39.18
N SER A 645 35.56 -2.57 -39.99
CA SER A 645 35.66 -2.50 -41.44
C SER A 645 36.44 -1.28 -41.92
N TYR A 646 36.18 -0.09 -41.37
CA TYR A 646 36.93 1.13 -41.69
C TYR A 646 38.40 1.00 -41.32
N CYS A 647 38.71 0.52 -40.12
CA CYS A 647 40.09 0.34 -39.68
C CYS A 647 40.83 -0.66 -40.58
N LYS A 648 40.24 -1.83 -40.89
CA LYS A 648 40.87 -2.81 -41.81
C LYS A 648 41.15 -2.23 -43.18
N ARG A 649 40.22 -1.44 -43.74
CA ARG A 649 40.42 -0.79 -45.05
C ARG A 649 41.61 0.17 -45.06
N GLU A 650 42.00 0.75 -43.93
CA GLU A 650 43.14 1.66 -43.85
C GLU A 650 44.42 0.95 -43.40
N THR A 651 44.35 0.02 -42.44
CA THR A 651 45.53 -0.65 -41.86
C THR A 651 46.00 -1.87 -42.63
N GLU A 652 45.18 -2.44 -43.53
CA GLU A 652 45.53 -3.66 -44.29
C GLU A 652 45.67 -3.39 -45.80
N ARG A 653 45.65 -2.12 -46.23
CA ARG A 653 45.81 -1.76 -47.65
C ARG A 653 47.14 -2.25 -48.21
N VAL A 654 47.05 -2.93 -49.35
CA VAL A 654 48.21 -3.43 -50.11
C VAL A 654 48.81 -2.34 -50.99
N PHE A 655 47.97 -1.46 -51.55
CA PHE A 655 48.37 -0.33 -52.37
C PHE A 655 47.99 0.98 -51.71
N LEU A 656 48.96 1.90 -51.62
CA LEU A 656 48.72 3.27 -51.19
C LEU A 656 48.30 4.09 -52.41
N GLN A 657 47.11 4.66 -52.37
CA GLN A 657 46.66 5.60 -53.38
C GLN A 657 47.16 7.01 -53.02
N ILE A 658 47.69 7.70 -54.02
CA ILE A 658 48.34 9.02 -53.89
C ILE A 658 47.54 10.09 -54.67
N ASP A 659 46.31 9.74 -55.06
CA ASP A 659 45.40 10.57 -55.85
C ASP A 659 44.73 11.69 -55.04
N ASP A 660 44.94 11.77 -53.72
CA ASP A 660 44.45 12.90 -52.92
C ASP A 660 45.08 14.22 -53.45
N PRO A 661 44.26 15.19 -53.90
CA PRO A 661 44.74 16.47 -54.39
C PRO A 661 45.59 17.23 -53.36
N ARG A 662 45.38 16.99 -52.06
CA ARG A 662 46.17 17.59 -50.98
C ARG A 662 47.59 17.03 -50.96
N PHE A 663 47.76 15.73 -51.19
CA PHE A 663 49.09 15.13 -51.30
C PHE A 663 49.82 15.70 -52.51
N SER A 664 49.16 15.72 -53.68
CA SER A 664 49.75 16.27 -54.90
C SER A 664 50.13 17.75 -54.75
N ARG A 665 49.28 18.55 -54.11
CA ARG A 665 49.56 19.97 -53.84
C ARG A 665 50.78 20.13 -52.94
N LYS A 666 50.82 19.41 -51.81
CA LYS A 666 51.93 19.49 -50.85
C LYS A 666 53.25 19.00 -51.44
N LEU A 667 53.21 17.94 -52.25
CA LEU A 667 54.37 17.47 -52.99
C LEU A 667 54.90 18.51 -53.99
N ASN A 668 54.00 19.21 -54.70
CA ASN A 668 54.37 20.26 -55.63
C ASN A 668 54.94 21.49 -54.91
N GLU A 669 54.36 21.88 -53.76
CA GLU A 669 54.92 22.91 -52.89
C GLU A 669 56.35 22.55 -52.47
N TRP A 670 56.59 21.32 -52.02
CA TRP A 670 57.93 20.86 -51.66
C TRP A 670 58.92 20.80 -52.82
N ARG A 671 58.46 20.49 -54.04
CA ARG A 671 59.30 20.50 -55.24
C ARG A 671 59.64 21.91 -55.73
N SER A 672 58.86 22.91 -55.30
CA SER A 672 59.06 24.32 -55.66
C SER A 672 59.96 25.09 -54.69
N LEU A 673 60.18 24.52 -53.50
CA LEU A 673 61.22 24.92 -52.55
C LEU A 673 62.59 24.39 -53.00
#